data_AF-A0AAU0RX00-F1
#
_entry.id   AF-A0AAU0RX00-F1
#
_cell.length_a   1.000
_cell.length_b   1.000
_cell.length_c   1.000
_cell.angle_alpha   90.00
_cell.angle_beta   90.00
_cell.angle_gamma   90.00
#
_symmetry.space_group_name_H-M   'P 1'
#
loop_
_entity.id
_entity.type
_entity.pdbx_description
1 polymer ?
#
loop_
_entity_poly.entity_id
_entity_poly.type
_entity_poly.pdbx_seq_one_letter_code
_entity_poly.pdbx_strand_id
1 'polypeptide(L)'
;MAGFEEVRLLEGMWAPLKVRLDLRQMFERWLSRSRYPRPIFEQDGMVDELSLLDLCQHYRLEYPGTAKDVAKTWNESEQRIADGGPTFDDLARLGWVLFDGGRWIVQSTPLGTLSQITYPSLSTQTFLTGLGKARLIAKTDTPPPRTQALVARIMAEDWLELNIPTRDPDWLAGRLWERLCPKPQPRAADDMCNAMQAATPVLNEVSGSSALLEAEAGAIDQAFLEWSAWCDILYGAGKWDIGWGPTELRYCREAAHRVLDRQALWGTWGTWGNDDVRYVDVLLNTFAIPQDRLRYGSSPRKAPPRTLVSRVDWLKRPEVEHLMMERLGVSTVSFAFGLLCSELEKTDIGPSTTAAAETVLSFAADHPMALQQFLFRVDAVPALLVDMLMHQRAACLAAKLAIEWRPESGRHSDRNVNREAQTKAFVVQDALSLLAYHLDKGTLDLEECASLVTWCYAGGAGSRETVADSRRPIGQQLLGMIAREKEELQGAVLQHLVHQAAYEDYVPRALFAGVLDGLNYLSNAPSAGAFPIVALYSKFARDLHLEWTDASNLPAELAARLVATAFAQAASDRDGLLVPFDGAKLLRETPDDERPSLRSSIARTLRGHVRLLARAVAGWPDATVPAELCDAFQALISRSVIEHAEKGRVGALTDRYSPNRVFAREESSPAQDLTAAWRRLDGSHQEVMLQALAQSDDPVLLAELCQHLPAAAKPGIQARLRQLKPGEASELWTWPELQHRIESLLVAGEYGLAREHLDEAEEDLDRAPPQFRLGLFGLGLQLLLKEKNWTALDSAVIPTALDVPTTRQAQDQLDFYRATSQLLRQNGNLADARIVLQRLSARPGAASAYKENVFAVAIQQLLGPTLHPLTGANKITGEGLLAEINAAVDSDEQLASSTLLTNRSLLLLALNRPEDALESVTSYRREIRSPDLELIAVLAKTEMGLQGEAMAILDAAITEFGADYRLIAAKNDLQSGVTTTSVASASVSVDPISSIRAALQQLTELPPSQVGDVLGPPGRGVRGYLVRQVSRAVAALQHMAAMLRDRKNPEDEARLENDLNTAVREVLGASLAVVKWDVGDQSLGGATLNGNPGERDAVIRVSGQEISIYEALVCSGLDRKYTKQHFDKLLSYGICDIYFHVTYSYAKELKPLVDYVRQMLEHEIPHGLTYLGCEILEPPDYETSGYIATYRADHREVAVVFLIADLKA
;
A
#
# COMPACT_ATOMS: atom_id res chain seq x y z
N MET A 1 13.81 -0.06 -16.23
CA MET A 1 14.75 -1.20 -16.31
C MET A 1 14.78 -1.74 -17.74
N ALA A 2 15.50 -1.08 -18.66
CA ALA A 2 15.76 -1.59 -20.00
C ALA A 2 17.25 -1.99 -20.03
N GLY A 3 17.56 -3.28 -20.00
CA GLY A 3 18.96 -3.73 -19.95
C GLY A 3 19.22 -5.20 -19.58
N PHE A 4 18.21 -6.01 -19.23
CA PHE A 4 18.40 -7.43 -18.92
C PHE A 4 17.35 -8.28 -19.64
N GLU A 5 17.66 -8.69 -20.87
CA GLU A 5 16.73 -9.46 -21.72
C GLU A 5 16.88 -10.98 -21.59
N GLU A 6 17.92 -11.49 -20.91
CA GLU A 6 18.14 -12.94 -20.81
C GLU A 6 18.49 -13.39 -19.38
N VAL A 7 17.59 -14.18 -18.78
CA VAL A 7 17.86 -14.92 -17.53
C VAL A 7 18.82 -16.07 -17.85
N ARG A 8 19.96 -16.11 -17.15
CA ARG A 8 20.97 -17.16 -17.32
C ARG A 8 20.86 -18.17 -16.20
N LEU A 9 21.21 -19.42 -16.48
CA LEU A 9 21.37 -20.43 -15.44
C LEU A 9 22.51 -20.01 -14.50
N LEU A 10 22.32 -20.24 -13.21
CA LEU A 10 23.32 -19.91 -12.20
C LEU A 10 24.53 -20.85 -12.33
N GLU A 11 25.70 -20.28 -12.63
CA GLU A 11 26.96 -21.02 -12.69
C GLU A 11 27.37 -21.51 -11.28
N GLY A 12 27.96 -22.71 -11.18
CA GLY A 12 28.48 -23.21 -9.90
C GLY A 12 27.57 -24.15 -9.11
N MET A 13 26.36 -24.47 -9.60
CA MET A 13 25.42 -25.38 -8.90
C MET A 13 25.91 -26.83 -8.76
N TRP A 14 27.05 -27.20 -9.34
CA TRP A 14 27.78 -28.43 -8.98
C TRP A 14 28.38 -28.39 -7.57
N ALA A 15 28.41 -27.22 -6.92
CA ALA A 15 28.81 -27.02 -5.53
C ALA A 15 27.78 -26.14 -4.77
N PRO A 16 26.56 -26.65 -4.48
CA PRO A 16 25.45 -25.86 -3.94
C PRO A 16 25.76 -25.11 -2.63
N LEU A 17 26.56 -25.71 -1.74
CA LEU A 17 26.97 -25.08 -0.49
C LEU A 17 27.84 -23.83 -0.70
N LYS A 18 28.66 -23.83 -1.76
CA LYS A 18 29.48 -22.66 -2.11
C LYS A 18 28.60 -21.55 -2.69
N VAL A 19 27.68 -21.91 -3.59
CA VAL A 19 26.70 -20.96 -4.15
C VAL A 19 25.86 -20.32 -3.05
N ARG A 20 25.37 -21.14 -2.11
CA ARG A 20 24.63 -20.66 -0.93
C ARG A 20 25.43 -19.61 -0.16
N LEU A 21 26.69 -19.90 0.14
CA LEU A 21 27.57 -18.97 0.88
C LEU A 21 27.73 -17.63 0.15
N ASP A 22 28.07 -17.70 -1.14
CA ASP A 22 28.34 -16.51 -1.96
C ASP A 22 27.07 -15.64 -2.08
N LEU A 23 25.91 -16.26 -2.37
CA LEU A 23 24.63 -15.53 -2.48
C LEU A 23 24.16 -14.95 -1.15
N ARG A 24 24.34 -15.64 -0.02
CA ARG A 24 23.99 -15.10 1.31
C ARG A 24 24.74 -13.80 1.59
N GLN A 25 26.06 -13.78 1.34
CA GLN A 25 26.87 -12.58 1.50
C GLN A 25 26.41 -11.43 0.58
N MET A 26 25.97 -11.75 -0.64
CA MET A 26 25.46 -10.76 -1.60
C MET A 26 24.10 -10.21 -1.17
N PHE A 27 23.15 -11.06 -0.78
CA PHE A 27 21.81 -10.65 -0.34
C PHE A 27 21.88 -9.81 0.94
N GLU A 28 22.73 -10.17 1.90
CA GLU A 28 22.97 -9.36 3.10
C GLU A 28 23.53 -7.97 2.82
N ARG A 29 24.27 -7.83 1.71
CA ARG A 29 24.88 -6.57 1.28
C ARG A 29 23.90 -5.71 0.48
N TRP A 30 23.00 -6.33 -0.27
CA TRP A 30 22.13 -5.66 -1.23
C TRP A 30 20.73 -5.35 -0.73
N LEU A 31 20.25 -6.09 0.28
CA LEU A 31 18.97 -5.88 0.93
C LEU A 31 19.16 -5.19 2.28
N SER A 32 18.31 -4.20 2.57
CA SER A 32 18.26 -3.54 3.87
C SER A 32 17.70 -4.48 4.95
N ARG A 33 18.16 -4.33 6.20
CA ARG A 33 17.66 -5.11 7.35
C ARG A 33 16.76 -4.24 8.23
N SER A 34 15.69 -4.81 8.77
CA SER A 34 14.91 -4.17 9.83
C SER A 34 15.80 -3.98 11.07
N ARG A 35 15.87 -2.74 11.57
CA ARG A 35 16.64 -2.45 12.79
C ARG A 35 15.69 -2.45 13.98
N TYR A 36 15.48 -3.62 14.58
CA TYR A 36 14.87 -3.66 15.90
C TYR A 36 15.82 -2.97 16.90
N PRO A 37 15.40 -1.89 17.57
CA PRO A 37 16.20 -1.28 18.61
C PRO A 37 16.41 -2.33 19.71
N ARG A 38 17.68 -2.60 20.05
CA ARG A 38 17.97 -3.38 21.26
C ARG A 38 17.44 -2.55 22.44
N PRO A 39 16.64 -3.14 23.36
CA PRO A 39 16.29 -2.45 24.59
C PRO A 39 17.59 -2.05 25.31
N ILE A 40 17.78 -0.75 25.50
CA ILE A 40 18.88 -0.21 26.29
C ILE A 40 18.38 -0.25 27.72
N PHE A 41 18.85 -1.24 28.48
CA PHE A 41 18.56 -1.31 29.90
C PHE A 41 19.47 -0.32 30.65
N GLU A 42 18.90 0.42 31.61
CA GLU A 42 19.67 1.21 32.58
C GLU A 42 20.58 0.30 33.41
N GLN A 43 21.76 0.80 33.81
CA GLN A 43 22.81 -0.01 34.42
C GLN A 43 22.54 -0.41 35.88
N ASP A 44 21.55 0.19 36.55
CA ASP A 44 21.23 -0.09 37.95
C ASP A 44 20.29 -1.29 38.07
N GLY A 45 20.73 -2.34 38.79
CA GLY A 45 19.90 -3.50 39.15
C GLY A 45 20.21 -4.83 38.44
N MET A 46 21.05 -4.83 37.41
CA MET A 46 21.44 -6.02 36.62
C MET A 46 22.01 -7.19 37.46
N VAL A 47 21.72 -8.42 37.03
CA VAL A 47 22.31 -9.64 37.59
C VAL A 47 23.49 -10.09 36.73
N ASP A 48 24.63 -10.31 37.39
CA ASP A 48 25.85 -10.87 36.79
C ASP A 48 25.61 -12.28 36.22
N GLU A 49 26.00 -12.48 34.96
CA GLU A 49 25.75 -13.73 34.22
C GLU A 49 26.42 -14.94 34.87
N LEU A 50 27.59 -14.77 35.49
CA LEU A 50 28.29 -15.86 36.20
C LEU A 50 27.51 -16.31 37.44
N SER A 51 26.84 -15.38 38.11
CA SER A 51 25.98 -15.68 39.26
C SER A 51 24.71 -16.44 38.84
N LEU A 52 24.17 -16.18 37.64
CA LEU A 52 23.07 -16.96 37.06
C LEU A 52 23.50 -18.35 36.59
N LEU A 53 24.71 -18.47 36.04
CA LEU A 53 25.34 -19.75 35.71
C LEU A 53 25.65 -20.60 36.95
N ASP A 54 25.94 -19.98 38.10
CA ASP A 54 26.08 -20.66 39.39
C ASP A 54 24.70 -21.11 39.92
N LEU A 55 23.70 -20.23 39.80
CA LEU A 55 22.32 -20.53 40.17
C LEU A 55 21.78 -21.79 39.49
N CYS A 56 22.01 -21.96 38.18
CA CYS A 56 21.51 -23.12 37.44
C CYS A 56 22.15 -24.47 37.84
N GLN A 57 23.28 -24.45 38.55
CA GLN A 57 23.89 -25.67 39.10
C GLN A 57 23.10 -26.19 40.31
N HIS A 58 22.49 -25.28 41.07
CA HIS A 58 21.81 -25.57 42.33
C HIS A 58 20.28 -25.53 42.21
N TYR A 59 19.75 -24.86 41.20
CA TYR A 59 18.33 -24.75 40.91
C TYR A 59 18.05 -25.10 39.45
N ARG A 60 16.94 -25.80 39.20
CA ARG A 60 16.34 -25.94 37.87
C ARG A 60 15.15 -25.03 37.74
N LEU A 61 14.89 -24.59 36.52
CA LEU A 61 13.70 -23.85 36.17
C LEU A 61 12.73 -24.78 35.44
N GLU A 62 11.52 -24.92 35.96
CA GLU A 62 10.50 -25.79 35.38
C GLU A 62 9.14 -25.09 35.31
N TYR A 63 8.37 -25.43 34.28
CA TYR A 63 6.96 -25.08 34.19
C TYR A 63 6.12 -26.25 34.70
N PRO A 64 5.08 -26.05 35.52
CA PRO A 64 4.20 -27.13 35.96
C PRO A 64 3.62 -27.96 34.81
N GLY A 65 3.40 -27.36 33.64
CA GLY A 65 2.95 -28.05 32.43
C GLY A 65 3.95 -29.06 31.83
N THR A 66 5.21 -29.07 32.28
CA THR A 66 6.23 -30.06 31.86
C THR A 66 6.19 -31.36 32.66
N ALA A 67 5.42 -31.42 33.75
CA ALA A 67 5.36 -32.59 34.61
C ALA A 67 4.70 -33.79 33.89
N LYS A 68 5.38 -34.93 33.86
CA LYS A 68 4.89 -36.16 33.19
C LYS A 68 3.56 -36.66 33.75
N ASP A 69 3.27 -36.36 35.00
CA ASP A 69 2.07 -36.75 35.73
C ASP A 69 1.07 -35.59 35.92
N VAL A 70 1.22 -34.46 35.19
CA VAL A 70 0.35 -33.27 35.34
C VAL A 70 -1.15 -33.60 35.30
N ALA A 71 -1.56 -34.49 34.38
CA ALA A 71 -2.94 -34.94 34.25
C ALA A 71 -3.42 -35.71 35.48
N LYS A 72 -2.56 -36.59 36.02
CA LYS A 72 -2.85 -37.37 37.22
C LYS A 72 -2.91 -36.46 38.45
N THR A 73 -1.94 -35.58 38.62
CA THR A 73 -1.86 -34.62 39.73
C THR A 73 -3.06 -33.68 39.76
N TRP A 74 -3.55 -33.23 38.60
CA TRP A 74 -4.78 -32.45 38.51
C TRP A 74 -6.03 -33.29 38.85
N ASN A 75 -6.15 -34.48 38.25
CA ASN A 75 -7.29 -35.37 38.47
C ASN A 75 -7.40 -35.85 39.92
N GLU A 76 -6.29 -36.01 40.64
CA GLU A 76 -6.28 -36.44 42.04
C GLU A 76 -6.31 -35.26 43.05
N SER A 77 -6.30 -34.01 42.57
CA SER A 77 -6.33 -32.82 43.43
C SER A 77 -7.60 -32.76 44.30
N GLU A 78 -7.42 -32.71 45.62
CA GLU A 78 -8.51 -32.56 46.59
C GLU A 78 -9.33 -31.29 46.35
N GLN A 79 -8.68 -30.20 45.93
CA GLN A 79 -9.34 -28.92 45.66
C GLN A 79 -10.28 -29.00 44.46
N ARG A 80 -9.85 -29.72 43.41
CA ARG A 80 -10.64 -29.98 42.19
C ARG A 80 -11.81 -30.94 42.47
N ILE A 81 -11.60 -31.95 43.33
CA ILE A 81 -12.68 -32.84 43.81
C ILE A 81 -13.73 -32.03 44.58
N ALA A 82 -13.28 -31.17 45.48
CA ALA A 82 -14.14 -30.42 46.39
C ALA A 82 -15.02 -29.39 45.69
N ASP A 83 -14.53 -28.73 44.63
CA ASP A 83 -15.29 -27.75 43.86
C ASP A 83 -15.94 -28.30 42.59
N GLY A 84 -15.80 -29.60 42.32
CA GLY A 84 -16.44 -30.28 41.19
C GLY A 84 -15.85 -29.91 39.82
N GLY A 85 -14.60 -29.42 39.77
CA GLY A 85 -13.94 -29.01 38.54
C GLY A 85 -13.74 -30.15 37.50
N PRO A 86 -13.55 -29.81 36.21
CA PRO A 86 -13.39 -30.76 35.11
C PRO A 86 -12.13 -31.63 35.24
N THR A 87 -12.18 -32.84 34.67
CA THR A 87 -10.98 -33.69 34.56
C THR A 87 -10.00 -33.13 33.53
N PHE A 88 -8.74 -33.57 33.56
CA PHE A 88 -7.73 -33.16 32.59
C PHE A 88 -8.14 -33.51 31.14
N ASP A 89 -8.77 -34.67 30.94
CA ASP A 89 -9.27 -35.08 29.62
C ASP A 89 -10.43 -34.18 29.16
N ASP A 90 -11.28 -33.71 30.09
CA ASP A 90 -12.30 -32.71 29.78
C ASP A 90 -11.68 -31.36 29.42
N LEU A 91 -10.63 -30.93 30.14
CA LEU A 91 -9.88 -29.70 29.83
C LEU A 91 -9.27 -29.77 28.43
N ALA A 92 -8.63 -30.87 28.07
CA ALA A 92 -8.05 -31.07 26.74
C ALA A 92 -9.14 -31.13 25.65
N ARG A 93 -10.23 -31.87 25.88
CA ARG A 93 -11.34 -32.00 24.91
C ARG A 93 -12.06 -30.67 24.66
N LEU A 94 -12.19 -29.84 25.70
CA LEU A 94 -12.83 -28.51 25.60
C LEU A 94 -11.86 -27.42 25.12
N GLY A 95 -10.59 -27.74 24.87
CA GLY A 95 -9.60 -26.79 24.36
C GLY A 95 -9.01 -25.83 25.41
N TRP A 96 -9.15 -26.12 26.70
CA TRP A 96 -8.50 -25.35 27.77
C TRP A 96 -6.98 -25.53 27.77
N VAL A 97 -6.50 -26.73 27.38
CA VAL A 97 -5.08 -27.06 27.36
C VAL A 97 -4.67 -27.73 26.05
N LEU A 98 -3.50 -27.34 25.53
CA LEU A 98 -2.87 -27.95 24.37
C LEU A 98 -1.41 -28.29 24.68
N PHE A 99 -0.89 -29.32 24.00
CA PHE A 99 0.50 -29.72 24.12
C PHE A 99 1.34 -29.00 23.06
N ASP A 100 2.31 -28.19 23.47
CA ASP A 100 3.17 -27.40 22.56
C ASP A 100 4.44 -28.15 22.12
N GLY A 101 4.49 -29.46 22.34
CA GLY A 101 5.64 -30.33 22.03
C GLY A 101 6.57 -30.56 23.23
N GLY A 102 6.48 -29.72 24.26
CA GLY A 102 7.26 -29.86 25.50
C GLY A 102 6.46 -29.73 26.79
N ARG A 103 5.40 -28.94 26.78
CA ARG A 103 4.56 -28.65 27.94
C ARG A 103 3.08 -28.55 27.57
N TRP A 104 2.23 -28.84 28.55
CA TRP A 104 0.82 -28.50 28.48
C TRP A 104 0.63 -27.02 28.83
N ILE A 105 0.03 -26.27 27.92
CA ILE A 105 -0.20 -24.83 28.06
C ILE A 105 -1.67 -24.50 27.83
N VAL A 106 -2.09 -23.35 28.37
CA VAL A 106 -3.33 -22.70 27.97
C VAL A 106 -3.03 -21.87 26.73
N GLN A 107 -3.91 -21.94 25.72
CA GLN A 107 -3.75 -21.14 24.51
C GLN A 107 -3.89 -19.65 24.85
N SER A 108 -3.02 -18.82 24.26
CA SER A 108 -3.10 -17.37 24.41
C SER A 108 -4.44 -16.82 23.94
N THR A 109 -4.88 -15.73 24.57
CA THR A 109 -6.07 -14.97 24.17
C THR A 109 -5.68 -13.62 23.60
N PRO A 110 -6.55 -12.97 22.81
CA PRO A 110 -6.39 -11.57 22.41
C PRO A 110 -5.90 -10.66 23.54
N LEU A 111 -4.99 -9.73 23.22
CA LEU A 111 -4.51 -8.75 24.18
C LEU A 111 -5.70 -8.00 24.82
N GLY A 112 -5.69 -7.89 26.15
CA GLY A 112 -6.77 -7.25 26.91
C GLY A 112 -7.99 -8.13 27.22
N THR A 113 -8.04 -9.39 26.78
CA THR A 113 -9.21 -10.28 27.03
C THR A 113 -9.01 -11.30 28.15
N LEU A 114 -7.79 -11.43 28.69
CA LEU A 114 -7.47 -12.38 29.78
C LEU A 114 -8.38 -12.25 31.01
N SER A 115 -8.78 -11.03 31.37
CA SER A 115 -9.66 -10.76 32.52
C SER A 115 -11.13 -11.14 32.26
N GLN A 116 -11.49 -11.44 31.01
CA GLN A 116 -12.86 -11.79 30.60
C GLN A 116 -13.10 -13.31 30.61
N ILE A 117 -12.04 -14.12 30.80
CA ILE A 117 -12.15 -15.59 30.78
C ILE A 117 -12.99 -16.05 31.97
N THR A 118 -14.08 -16.78 31.70
CA THR A 118 -14.91 -17.38 32.74
C THR A 118 -14.45 -18.81 33.01
N TYR A 119 -13.75 -19.02 34.12
CA TYR A 119 -13.24 -20.34 34.50
C TYR A 119 -14.33 -21.22 35.15
N PRO A 120 -14.31 -22.54 34.93
CA PRO A 120 -15.30 -23.46 35.53
C PRO A 120 -15.32 -23.47 37.06
N SER A 121 -14.15 -23.27 37.68
CA SER A 121 -14.00 -23.16 39.14
C SER A 121 -12.73 -22.39 39.51
N LEU A 122 -12.63 -21.94 40.77
CA LEU A 122 -11.44 -21.24 41.27
C LEU A 122 -10.20 -22.14 41.26
N SER A 123 -10.33 -23.45 41.57
CA SER A 123 -9.21 -24.38 41.47
C SER A 123 -8.76 -24.56 40.02
N THR A 124 -9.71 -24.58 39.07
CA THR A 124 -9.42 -24.69 37.64
C THR A 124 -8.68 -23.44 37.14
N GLN A 125 -9.13 -22.25 37.52
CA GLN A 125 -8.43 -21.00 37.23
C GLN A 125 -6.99 -21.03 37.76
N THR A 126 -6.82 -21.42 39.03
CA THR A 126 -5.50 -21.47 39.69
C THR A 126 -4.56 -22.47 38.99
N PHE A 127 -5.08 -23.62 38.59
CA PHE A 127 -4.32 -24.63 37.86
C PHE A 127 -3.90 -24.14 36.46
N LEU A 128 -4.85 -23.68 35.66
CA LEU A 128 -4.62 -23.26 34.28
C LEU A 128 -3.67 -22.05 34.18
N THR A 129 -3.89 -21.03 35.01
CA THR A 129 -2.96 -19.89 35.10
C THR A 129 -1.60 -20.29 35.65
N GLY A 130 -1.55 -21.32 36.50
CA GLY A 130 -0.32 -21.87 37.05
C GLY A 130 0.52 -22.68 36.07
N LEU A 131 -0.06 -23.25 35.01
CA LEU A 131 0.67 -24.06 34.02
C LEU A 131 1.79 -23.27 33.32
N GLY A 132 1.54 -21.98 33.05
CA GLY A 132 2.46 -21.07 32.37
C GLY A 132 3.40 -20.29 33.31
N LYS A 133 3.37 -20.52 34.63
CA LYS A 133 4.25 -19.82 35.59
C LYS A 133 5.51 -20.62 35.89
N ALA A 134 6.68 -20.04 35.61
CA ALA A 134 7.96 -20.68 35.88
C ALA A 134 8.22 -20.82 37.38
N ARG A 135 8.91 -21.89 37.79
CA ARG A 135 9.29 -22.14 39.19
C ARG A 135 10.75 -22.54 39.29
N LEU A 136 11.44 -21.97 40.28
CA LEU A 136 12.79 -22.40 40.66
C LEU A 136 12.69 -23.55 41.67
N ILE A 137 13.22 -24.71 41.30
CA ILE A 137 13.23 -25.91 42.14
C ILE A 137 14.68 -26.24 42.49
N ALA A 138 14.98 -26.41 43.78
CA ALA A 138 16.31 -26.75 44.23
C ALA A 138 16.70 -28.17 43.74
N LYS A 139 17.88 -28.29 43.11
CA LYS A 139 18.50 -29.57 42.72
C LYS A 139 19.16 -30.28 43.91
N THR A 140 19.49 -29.53 44.96
CA THR A 140 20.19 -29.99 46.16
C THR A 140 19.51 -29.47 47.42
N ASP A 141 19.47 -30.25 48.49
CA ASP A 141 18.81 -29.87 49.76
C ASP A 141 19.46 -28.68 50.47
N THR A 142 20.73 -28.38 50.21
CA THR A 142 21.47 -27.27 50.83
C THR A 142 22.26 -26.43 49.81
N PRO A 143 21.60 -25.52 49.06
CA PRO A 143 22.27 -24.65 48.11
C PRO A 143 23.14 -23.57 48.83
N PRO A 144 24.20 -23.05 48.20
CA PRO A 144 25.09 -22.06 48.83
C PRO A 144 24.37 -20.78 49.27
N PRO A 145 24.80 -20.10 50.37
CA PRO A 145 24.14 -18.89 50.89
C PRO A 145 24.03 -17.75 49.88
N ARG A 146 25.04 -17.58 49.01
CA ARG A 146 25.04 -16.57 47.96
C ARG A 146 23.97 -16.84 46.90
N THR A 147 23.77 -18.11 46.54
CA THR A 147 22.75 -18.56 45.59
C THR A 147 21.35 -18.43 46.20
N GLN A 148 21.19 -18.74 47.49
CA GLN A 148 19.93 -18.52 48.22
C GLN A 148 19.55 -17.04 48.28
N ALA A 149 20.51 -16.14 48.50
CA ALA A 149 20.27 -14.70 48.48
C ALA A 149 19.82 -14.20 47.10
N LEU A 150 20.38 -14.76 46.02
CA LEU A 150 19.96 -14.43 44.65
C LEU A 150 18.54 -14.94 44.34
N VAL A 151 18.18 -16.16 44.78
CA VAL A 151 16.81 -16.68 44.65
C VAL A 151 15.81 -15.83 45.43
N ALA A 152 16.14 -15.45 46.66
CA ALA A 152 15.31 -14.57 47.47
C ALA A 152 15.07 -13.22 46.77
N ARG A 153 16.10 -12.67 46.10
CA ARG A 153 15.99 -11.45 45.30
C ARG A 153 15.13 -11.66 44.05
N ILE A 154 15.33 -12.74 43.29
CA ILE A 154 14.52 -13.08 42.12
C ILE A 154 13.03 -13.18 42.49
N MET A 155 12.72 -13.76 43.64
CA MET A 155 11.34 -13.90 44.13
C MET A 155 10.76 -12.60 44.68
N ALA A 156 11.57 -11.76 45.32
CA ALA A 156 11.11 -10.49 45.89
C ALA A 156 10.78 -9.44 44.81
N GLU A 157 11.46 -9.51 43.68
CA GLU A 157 11.31 -8.57 42.55
C GLU A 157 10.40 -9.13 41.44
N ASP A 158 9.74 -10.27 41.67
CA ASP A 158 8.88 -10.98 40.70
C ASP A 158 9.53 -11.20 39.31
N TRP A 159 10.86 -11.39 39.28
CA TRP A 159 11.60 -11.52 38.03
C TRP A 159 11.31 -12.80 37.23
N LEU A 160 10.66 -13.79 37.84
CA LEU A 160 10.14 -14.95 37.10
C LEU A 160 8.86 -14.64 36.30
N GLU A 161 8.17 -13.53 36.59
CA GLU A 161 7.04 -13.05 35.80
C GLU A 161 7.41 -11.84 34.91
N LEU A 162 8.42 -11.06 35.30
CA LEU A 162 8.86 -9.84 34.60
C LEU A 162 10.11 -9.95 33.73
N ASN A 163 10.87 -11.05 33.85
CA ASN A 163 12.22 -11.32 33.33
C ASN A 163 13.37 -10.94 34.27
N ILE A 164 14.45 -11.75 34.23
CA ILE A 164 15.69 -11.50 34.98
C ILE A 164 16.59 -10.56 34.15
N PRO A 165 16.90 -9.35 34.66
CA PRO A 165 17.71 -8.39 33.92
C PRO A 165 19.19 -8.83 33.90
N THR A 166 19.75 -8.99 32.70
CA THR A 166 21.17 -9.30 32.49
C THR A 166 21.74 -8.58 31.27
N ARG A 167 23.07 -8.44 31.19
CA ARG A 167 23.73 -7.59 30.19
C ARG A 167 23.85 -8.28 28.83
N ASP A 168 24.07 -9.60 28.81
CA ASP A 168 24.13 -10.41 27.59
C ASP A 168 23.33 -11.72 27.74
N PRO A 169 21.98 -11.66 27.63
CA PRO A 169 21.11 -12.83 27.79
C PRO A 169 21.35 -13.90 26.71
N ASP A 170 21.77 -13.49 25.50
CA ASP A 170 22.08 -14.41 24.41
C ASP A 170 23.33 -15.24 24.71
N TRP A 171 24.39 -14.59 25.21
CA TRP A 171 25.61 -15.30 25.64
C TRP A 171 25.33 -16.27 26.79
N LEU A 172 24.57 -15.81 27.79
CA LEU A 172 24.20 -16.63 28.94
C LEU A 172 23.38 -17.86 28.53
N ALA A 173 22.38 -17.68 27.65
CA ALA A 173 21.60 -18.77 27.08
C ALA A 173 22.47 -19.82 26.38
N GLY A 174 23.48 -19.39 25.61
CA GLY A 174 24.43 -20.29 24.95
C GLY A 174 25.24 -21.14 25.95
N ARG A 175 25.72 -20.54 27.04
CA ARG A 175 26.47 -21.23 28.11
C ARG A 175 25.61 -22.14 28.97
N LEU A 176 24.34 -21.81 29.14
CA LEU A 176 23.39 -22.66 29.86
C LEU A 176 23.21 -24.00 29.14
N TRP A 177 23.03 -24.00 27.82
CA TRP A 177 22.91 -25.25 27.06
C TRP A 177 24.15 -26.14 27.20
N GLU A 178 25.36 -25.60 27.07
CA GLU A 178 26.61 -26.36 27.21
C GLU A 178 26.73 -27.11 28.55
N ARG A 179 26.17 -26.52 29.61
CA ARG A 179 26.16 -27.08 30.96
C ARG A 179 25.02 -28.06 31.20
N LEU A 180 23.83 -27.77 30.68
CA LEU A 180 22.64 -28.60 30.86
C LEU A 180 22.67 -29.83 29.95
N CYS A 181 23.31 -29.73 28.78
CA CYS A 181 23.40 -30.81 27.81
C CYS A 181 24.03 -32.07 28.44
N PRO A 182 23.33 -33.22 28.41
CA PRO A 182 23.86 -34.47 28.95
C PRO A 182 25.19 -34.87 28.31
N LYS A 183 26.19 -35.20 29.13
CA LYS A 183 27.46 -35.72 28.62
C LYS A 183 27.33 -37.23 28.33
N PRO A 184 27.86 -37.72 27.19
CA PRO A 184 27.73 -39.11 26.82
C PRO A 184 28.39 -39.98 27.89
N GLN A 185 27.65 -40.96 28.42
CA GLN A 185 28.23 -41.92 29.37
C GLN A 185 29.33 -42.72 28.65
N PRO A 186 30.54 -42.84 29.23
CA PRO A 186 31.54 -43.74 28.69
C PRO A 186 30.94 -45.15 28.73
N ARG A 187 30.76 -45.77 27.56
CA ARG A 187 30.43 -47.20 27.49
C ARG A 187 31.50 -47.92 28.30
N ALA A 188 31.06 -48.64 29.34
CA ALA A 188 31.94 -49.46 30.15
C ALA A 188 32.83 -50.29 29.21
N ALA A 189 34.13 -50.05 29.32
CA ALA A 189 35.13 -50.82 28.63
C ALA A 189 35.15 -52.21 29.27
N ASP A 190 34.33 -53.12 28.76
CA ASP A 190 34.58 -54.55 28.93
C ASP A 190 35.44 -55.00 27.74
N ASP A 191 36.68 -55.33 28.11
CA ASP A 191 37.64 -56.20 27.45
C ASP A 191 37.85 -56.05 25.94
N MET A 192 39.02 -55.51 25.55
CA MET A 192 40.06 -56.33 24.92
C MET A 192 41.33 -55.53 24.63
N CYS A 193 42.35 -55.75 25.46
CA CYS A 193 43.70 -55.90 24.95
C CYS A 193 43.69 -57.18 24.10
N ASN A 194 43.55 -57.08 22.77
CA ASN A 194 44.36 -57.82 21.78
C ASN A 194 43.86 -57.66 20.32
N ALA A 195 44.80 -57.21 19.49
CA ALA A 195 45.04 -57.58 18.09
C ALA A 195 44.15 -57.03 16.96
N MET A 196 44.79 -56.16 16.17
CA MET A 196 44.64 -55.89 14.73
C MET A 196 43.89 -56.94 13.91
N GLN A 197 42.89 -56.50 13.12
CA GLN A 197 42.88 -56.61 11.65
C GLN A 197 41.63 -55.94 11.03
N ALA A 198 41.81 -55.44 9.82
CA ALA A 198 40.85 -54.67 9.03
C ALA A 198 39.69 -55.51 8.46
N ALA A 199 38.49 -54.92 8.37
CA ALA A 199 37.56 -55.00 7.22
C ALA A 199 36.15 -54.46 7.56
N THR A 200 35.65 -53.57 6.68
CA THR A 200 34.25 -53.35 6.22
C THR A 200 33.07 -53.34 7.22
N PRO A 201 32.25 -52.28 7.30
CA PRO A 201 31.00 -52.33 8.06
C PRO A 201 29.91 -53.04 7.24
N VAL A 202 29.59 -54.27 7.63
CA VAL A 202 28.36 -54.98 7.25
C VAL A 202 27.28 -54.63 8.28
N LEU A 203 26.13 -54.18 7.79
CA LEU A 203 24.86 -54.07 8.50
C LEU A 203 24.57 -55.34 9.32
N ASN A 204 24.49 -55.19 10.64
CA ASN A 204 23.67 -56.05 11.49
C ASN A 204 23.23 -55.26 12.72
N GLU A 205 21.93 -54.96 12.75
CA GLU A 205 21.21 -54.52 13.93
C GLU A 205 21.18 -55.62 15.01
N VAL A 206 20.83 -55.16 16.22
CA VAL A 206 20.14 -55.85 17.31
C VAL A 206 20.99 -56.11 18.57
N SER A 207 20.49 -55.50 19.66
CA SER A 207 20.79 -55.72 21.10
C SER A 207 21.80 -54.79 21.79
N GLY A 208 21.69 -53.49 21.54
CA GLY A 208 21.87 -52.48 22.60
C GLY A 208 20.49 -51.97 23.02
N SER A 209 20.06 -52.27 24.24
CA SER A 209 18.74 -51.99 24.85
C SER A 209 18.00 -50.74 24.32
N SER A 210 16.81 -50.91 23.71
CA SER A 210 15.87 -49.83 23.33
C SER A 210 15.60 -48.88 24.50
N ALA A 211 15.53 -49.42 25.71
CA ALA A 211 15.30 -48.65 26.93
C ALA A 211 16.46 -47.70 27.28
N LEU A 212 17.70 -48.00 26.87
CA LEU A 212 18.85 -47.10 27.08
C LEU A 212 18.81 -45.90 26.12
N LEU A 213 18.42 -46.12 24.87
CA LEU A 213 18.27 -45.04 23.87
C LEU A 213 17.07 -44.14 24.21
N GLU A 214 15.97 -44.72 24.68
CA GLU A 214 14.79 -43.97 25.17
C GLU A 214 15.10 -43.18 26.45
N ALA A 215 15.88 -43.76 27.38
CA ALA A 215 16.33 -43.05 28.59
C ALA A 215 17.30 -41.90 28.27
N GLU A 216 18.18 -42.07 27.28
CA GLU A 216 19.09 -41.02 26.80
C GLU A 216 18.32 -39.88 26.13
N ALA A 217 17.37 -40.19 25.24
CA ALA A 217 16.50 -39.19 24.62
C ALA A 217 15.65 -38.44 25.66
N GLY A 218 15.13 -39.14 26.67
CA GLY A 218 14.37 -38.53 27.76
C GLY A 218 15.20 -37.57 28.63
N ALA A 219 16.47 -37.85 28.86
CA ALA A 219 17.38 -36.95 29.58
C ALA A 219 17.70 -35.69 28.75
N ILE A 220 17.88 -35.85 27.44
CA ILE A 220 18.11 -34.75 26.50
C ILE A 220 16.88 -33.84 26.44
N ASP A 221 15.69 -34.42 26.31
CA ASP A 221 14.44 -33.66 26.24
C ASP A 221 14.22 -32.84 27.53
N GLN A 222 14.48 -33.42 28.71
CA GLN A 222 14.37 -32.69 29.98
C GLN A 222 15.35 -31.51 30.06
N ALA A 223 16.60 -31.71 29.64
CA ALA A 223 17.60 -30.64 29.61
C ALA A 223 17.22 -29.52 28.63
N PHE A 224 16.63 -29.88 27.48
CA PHE A 224 16.14 -28.91 26.49
C PHE A 224 14.96 -28.10 27.03
N LEU A 225 14.03 -28.72 27.76
CA LEU A 225 12.91 -28.02 28.38
C LEU A 225 13.38 -27.07 29.48
N GLU A 226 14.28 -27.50 30.36
CA GLU A 226 14.90 -26.62 31.38
C GLU A 226 15.61 -25.44 30.70
N TRP A 227 16.37 -25.68 29.64
CA TRP A 227 17.05 -24.63 28.89
C TRP A 227 16.07 -23.65 28.24
N SER A 228 15.02 -24.15 27.58
CA SER A 228 13.99 -23.29 26.96
C SER A 228 13.29 -22.41 27.99
N ALA A 229 13.06 -22.91 29.20
CA ALA A 229 12.49 -22.14 30.29
C ALA A 229 13.44 -21.04 30.77
N TRP A 230 14.74 -21.31 30.86
CA TRP A 230 15.71 -20.28 31.20
C TRP A 230 15.77 -19.19 30.14
N CYS A 231 15.72 -19.56 28.86
CA CYS A 231 15.68 -18.59 27.76
C CYS A 231 14.45 -17.68 27.81
N ASP A 232 13.28 -18.23 28.11
CA ASP A 232 12.02 -17.50 28.30
C ASP A 232 12.17 -16.39 29.36
N ILE A 233 12.61 -16.76 30.58
CA ILE A 233 12.78 -15.82 31.71
C ILE A 233 13.91 -14.80 31.51
N LEU A 234 14.89 -15.09 30.66
CA LEU A 234 16.00 -14.18 30.36
C LEU A 234 15.71 -13.26 29.17
N TYR A 235 14.54 -13.40 28.51
CA TYR A 235 14.27 -12.80 27.20
C TYR A 235 15.35 -13.16 26.15
N GLY A 236 16.04 -14.28 26.34
CA GLY A 236 17.08 -14.79 25.46
C GLY A 236 16.46 -15.60 24.34
N ALA A 237 16.75 -15.26 23.07
CA ALA A 237 16.05 -15.85 21.93
C ALA A 237 16.46 -17.30 21.59
N GLY A 238 17.18 -18.01 22.47
CA GLY A 238 17.68 -19.37 22.19
C GLY A 238 18.46 -19.43 20.89
N LYS A 239 19.56 -18.68 20.77
CA LYS A 239 20.33 -18.61 19.53
C LYS A 239 21.26 -19.80 19.40
N TRP A 240 21.36 -20.34 18.18
CA TRP A 240 22.34 -21.38 17.86
C TRP A 240 23.76 -20.88 18.14
N ASP A 241 24.63 -21.67 18.76
CA ASP A 241 26.03 -21.27 18.98
C ASP A 241 26.97 -22.23 18.24
N ILE A 242 27.71 -21.70 17.26
CA ILE A 242 28.69 -22.46 16.49
C ILE A 242 29.90 -22.90 17.34
N GLY A 243 30.08 -22.32 18.53
CA GLY A 243 31.10 -22.70 19.49
C GLY A 243 30.78 -23.96 20.30
N TRP A 244 29.55 -24.48 20.22
CA TRP A 244 29.15 -25.71 20.90
C TRP A 244 29.90 -26.93 20.37
N GLY A 245 30.12 -27.91 21.24
CA GLY A 245 30.71 -29.20 20.84
C GLY A 245 29.78 -29.99 19.91
N PRO A 246 30.31 -30.99 19.17
CA PRO A 246 29.50 -31.77 18.21
C PRO A 246 28.31 -32.49 18.85
N THR A 247 28.44 -32.92 20.11
CA THR A 247 27.37 -33.59 20.86
C THR A 247 26.29 -32.62 21.25
N GLU A 248 26.66 -31.44 21.77
CA GLU A 248 25.75 -30.37 22.14
C GLU A 248 24.94 -29.88 20.94
N LEU A 249 25.57 -29.68 19.78
CA LEU A 249 24.90 -29.33 18.52
C LEU A 249 23.89 -30.41 18.11
N ARG A 250 24.31 -31.68 18.12
CA ARG A 250 23.45 -32.82 17.73
C ARG A 250 22.23 -32.94 18.64
N TYR A 251 22.44 -33.01 19.96
CA TYR A 251 21.35 -33.21 20.91
C TYR A 251 20.36 -32.04 20.93
N CYS A 252 20.85 -30.81 20.74
CA CYS A 252 19.99 -29.64 20.65
C CYS A 252 19.06 -29.72 19.43
N ARG A 253 19.63 -30.06 18.26
CA ARG A 253 18.87 -30.24 17.02
C ARG A 253 17.84 -31.35 17.13
N GLU A 254 18.24 -32.52 17.63
CA GLU A 254 17.36 -33.67 17.78
C GLU A 254 16.20 -33.39 18.75
N ALA A 255 16.47 -32.68 19.86
CA ALA A 255 15.43 -32.27 20.81
C ALA A 255 14.44 -31.28 20.17
N ALA A 256 14.95 -30.28 19.43
CA ALA A 256 14.11 -29.32 18.72
C ALA A 256 13.19 -30.01 17.70
N HIS A 257 13.70 -30.95 16.90
CA HIS A 257 12.87 -31.73 15.97
C HIS A 257 11.79 -32.54 16.69
N ARG A 258 12.14 -33.23 17.80
CA ARG A 258 11.15 -33.98 18.58
C ARG A 258 10.04 -33.09 19.16
N VAL A 259 10.36 -31.84 19.53
CA VAL A 259 9.33 -30.86 19.93
C VAL A 259 8.39 -30.57 18.77
N LEU A 260 8.93 -30.27 17.58
CA LEU A 260 8.13 -29.99 16.38
C LEU A 260 7.25 -31.19 15.97
N ASP A 261 7.75 -32.41 16.13
CA ASP A 261 6.99 -33.63 15.79
C ASP A 261 5.84 -33.92 16.77
N ARG A 262 5.99 -33.56 18.06
CA ARG A 262 5.03 -33.87 19.11
C ARG A 262 3.99 -32.78 19.35
N GLN A 263 4.24 -31.55 18.88
CA GLN A 263 3.38 -30.41 19.13
C GLN A 263 1.98 -30.57 18.48
N ALA A 264 0.95 -30.08 19.16
CA ALA A 264 -0.43 -30.04 18.68
C ALA A 264 -1.00 -28.61 18.66
N LEU A 265 -0.17 -27.60 18.92
CA LEU A 265 -0.56 -26.20 19.05
C LEU A 265 -0.67 -25.49 17.69
N TRP A 266 0.21 -25.82 16.75
CA TRP A 266 0.25 -25.27 15.40
C TRP A 266 -0.34 -26.28 14.42
N GLY A 267 -1.57 -26.00 13.96
CA GLY A 267 -2.22 -26.78 12.92
C GLY A 267 -1.48 -26.74 11.57
N THR A 268 -1.78 -27.70 10.70
CA THR A 268 -1.31 -27.71 9.31
C THR A 268 -2.27 -26.93 8.41
N TRP A 269 -1.84 -26.51 7.22
CA TRP A 269 -2.72 -25.86 6.24
C TRP A 269 -3.98 -26.66 5.87
N GLY A 270 -3.87 -27.99 5.76
CA GLY A 270 -5.01 -28.86 5.44
C GLY A 270 -6.07 -28.91 6.54
N THR A 271 -5.66 -28.68 7.78
CA THR A 271 -6.56 -28.60 8.95
C THR A 271 -6.82 -27.18 9.41
N TRP A 272 -6.18 -26.17 8.82
CA TRP A 272 -6.18 -24.80 9.35
C TRP A 272 -7.58 -24.20 9.39
N GLY A 273 -8.40 -24.43 8.36
CA GLY A 273 -9.80 -24.01 8.33
C GLY A 273 -10.71 -24.73 9.37
N ASN A 274 -10.20 -25.77 10.03
CA ASN A 274 -10.84 -26.35 11.21
C ASN A 274 -10.16 -25.86 12.50
N ASP A 275 -8.86 -25.56 12.46
CA ASP A 275 -8.07 -25.08 13.58
C ASP A 275 -8.44 -23.65 14.00
N ASP A 276 -8.68 -22.77 13.04
CA ASP A 276 -9.17 -21.40 13.26
C ASP A 276 -10.60 -21.39 13.83
N VAL A 277 -11.50 -22.20 13.27
CA VAL A 277 -12.87 -22.39 13.77
C VAL A 277 -12.83 -22.95 15.19
N ARG A 278 -11.98 -23.95 15.45
CA ARG A 278 -11.79 -24.50 16.81
C ARG A 278 -11.24 -23.45 17.77
N TYR A 279 -10.27 -22.65 17.36
CA TYR A 279 -9.72 -21.61 18.23
C TYR A 279 -10.77 -20.54 18.55
N VAL A 280 -11.53 -20.06 17.55
CA VAL A 280 -12.64 -19.13 17.75
C VAL A 280 -13.72 -19.75 18.64
N ASP A 281 -14.04 -21.03 18.44
CA ASP A 281 -14.98 -21.78 19.28
C ASP A 281 -14.51 -21.86 20.73
N VAL A 282 -13.20 -22.08 20.97
CA VAL A 282 -12.59 -22.02 22.30
C VAL A 282 -12.73 -20.62 22.91
N LEU A 283 -12.44 -19.54 22.16
CA LEU A 283 -12.59 -18.17 22.67
C LEU A 283 -14.04 -17.87 23.07
N LEU A 284 -15.01 -18.25 22.24
CA LEU A 284 -16.43 -17.93 22.44
C LEU A 284 -17.12 -18.83 23.46
N ASN A 285 -16.89 -20.14 23.40
CA ASN A 285 -17.64 -21.14 24.17
C ASN A 285 -16.88 -21.65 25.38
N THR A 286 -15.56 -21.84 25.27
CA THR A 286 -14.75 -22.33 26.37
C THR A 286 -14.33 -21.19 27.30
N PHE A 287 -13.75 -20.12 26.76
CA PHE A 287 -13.34 -18.96 27.54
C PHE A 287 -14.50 -17.98 27.81
N ALA A 288 -15.62 -18.14 27.11
CA ALA A 288 -16.82 -17.31 27.24
C ALA A 288 -16.56 -15.82 26.95
N ILE A 289 -15.63 -15.51 26.04
CA ILE A 289 -15.33 -14.13 25.65
C ILE A 289 -16.45 -13.63 24.73
N PRO A 290 -17.10 -12.49 25.03
CA PRO A 290 -18.18 -11.96 24.20
C PRO A 290 -17.73 -11.65 22.76
N GLN A 291 -18.56 -11.99 21.78
CA GLN A 291 -18.23 -11.83 20.35
C GLN A 291 -17.92 -10.38 19.95
N ASP A 292 -18.58 -9.40 20.57
CA ASP A 292 -18.36 -7.96 20.36
C ASP A 292 -17.00 -7.47 20.86
N ARG A 293 -16.32 -8.26 21.71
CA ARG A 293 -14.97 -7.99 22.20
C ARG A 293 -13.87 -8.62 21.35
N LEU A 294 -14.21 -9.52 20.44
CA LEU A 294 -13.28 -10.09 19.47
C LEU A 294 -13.31 -9.23 18.19
N ARG A 295 -12.36 -8.27 18.05
CA ARG A 295 -12.27 -7.34 16.90
C ARG A 295 -12.36 -8.04 15.53
N TYR A 296 -11.96 -9.31 15.46
CA TYR A 296 -12.06 -10.18 14.29
C TYR A 296 -12.54 -11.61 14.63
N GLY A 297 -13.37 -11.79 15.67
CA GLY A 297 -13.77 -13.12 16.17
C GLY A 297 -14.68 -13.95 15.27
N SER A 298 -14.96 -13.49 14.04
CA SER A 298 -15.57 -14.34 13.03
C SER A 298 -14.48 -15.18 12.37
N SER A 299 -14.70 -16.49 12.21
CA SER A 299 -13.82 -17.33 11.39
C SER A 299 -13.50 -16.62 10.07
N PRO A 300 -12.23 -16.70 9.59
CA PRO A 300 -11.85 -16.15 8.31
C PRO A 300 -12.91 -16.50 7.28
N ARG A 301 -13.52 -15.48 6.64
CA ARG A 301 -14.64 -15.71 5.73
C ARG A 301 -14.24 -16.55 4.52
N LYS A 302 -12.93 -16.76 4.31
CA LYS A 302 -12.36 -17.42 3.13
C LYS A 302 -11.34 -18.46 3.53
N ALA A 303 -11.46 -19.64 2.92
CA ALA A 303 -10.48 -20.71 3.02
C ALA A 303 -9.09 -20.28 2.51
N PRO A 304 -8.01 -20.84 3.08
CA PRO A 304 -6.64 -20.53 2.66
C PRO A 304 -6.39 -20.98 1.21
N PRO A 305 -5.67 -20.17 0.40
CA PRO A 305 -5.24 -20.56 -0.94
C PRO A 305 -4.35 -21.83 -0.95
N ARG A 306 -4.18 -22.43 -2.13
CA ARG A 306 -3.36 -23.64 -2.30
C ARG A 306 -1.87 -23.36 -2.28
N THR A 307 -1.43 -22.28 -2.93
CA THR A 307 -0.02 -21.94 -3.11
C THR A 307 0.52 -21.07 -1.98
N LEU A 308 1.79 -21.23 -1.61
CA LEU A 308 2.52 -20.41 -0.64
C LEU A 308 2.58 -18.95 -1.08
N VAL A 309 2.80 -18.68 -2.37
CA VAL A 309 2.77 -17.31 -2.95
C VAL A 309 1.47 -16.58 -2.57
N SER A 310 0.33 -17.25 -2.73
CA SER A 310 -1.00 -16.69 -2.40
C SER A 310 -1.33 -16.76 -0.91
N ARG A 311 -0.88 -17.80 -0.20
CA ARG A 311 -1.08 -17.96 1.26
C ARG A 311 -0.46 -16.80 2.03
N VAL A 312 0.70 -16.29 1.63
CA VAL A 312 1.31 -15.13 2.30
C VAL A 312 0.46 -13.86 2.17
N ASP A 313 -0.22 -13.64 1.05
CA ASP A 313 -1.16 -12.51 0.93
C ASP A 313 -2.44 -12.74 1.73
N TRP A 314 -2.88 -13.99 1.85
CA TRP A 314 -3.99 -14.37 2.71
C TRP A 314 -3.67 -14.19 4.20
N LEU A 315 -2.44 -14.54 4.61
CA LEU A 315 -1.91 -14.34 5.97
C LEU A 315 -1.89 -12.87 6.38
N LYS A 316 -1.60 -11.97 5.44
CA LYS A 316 -1.58 -10.51 5.65
C LYS A 316 -2.97 -9.87 5.74
N ARG A 317 -4.06 -10.63 5.64
CA ARG A 317 -5.40 -10.08 5.80
C ARG A 317 -5.63 -9.74 7.28
N PRO A 318 -6.20 -8.58 7.62
CA PRO A 318 -6.35 -8.16 9.02
C PRO A 318 -7.02 -9.21 9.91
N GLU A 319 -8.04 -9.90 9.39
CA GLU A 319 -8.76 -10.97 10.10
C GLU A 319 -7.90 -12.21 10.39
N VAL A 320 -7.01 -12.59 9.47
CA VAL A 320 -6.12 -13.76 9.62
C VAL A 320 -4.89 -13.38 10.43
N GLU A 321 -4.26 -12.26 10.08
CA GLU A 321 -3.07 -11.73 10.75
C GLU A 321 -3.34 -11.57 12.24
N HIS A 322 -4.49 -10.98 12.61
CA HIS A 322 -4.86 -10.80 14.00
C HIS A 322 -4.98 -12.14 14.75
N LEU A 323 -5.73 -13.10 14.20
CA LEU A 323 -5.89 -14.44 14.79
C LEU A 323 -4.54 -15.15 14.99
N MET A 324 -3.58 -14.91 14.10
CA MET A 324 -2.25 -15.50 14.20
C MET A 324 -1.34 -14.78 15.18
N MET A 325 -1.33 -13.45 15.18
CA MET A 325 -0.53 -12.66 16.10
C MET A 325 -0.91 -12.91 17.56
N GLU A 326 -2.19 -13.18 17.83
CA GLU A 326 -2.64 -13.56 19.18
C GLU A 326 -2.12 -14.93 19.64
N ARG A 327 -1.90 -15.85 18.68
CA ARG A 327 -1.39 -17.20 18.95
C ARG A 327 0.14 -17.26 18.95
N LEU A 328 0.81 -16.24 18.42
CA LEU A 328 2.27 -16.09 18.44
C LEU A 328 2.73 -15.63 19.83
N GLY A 329 2.84 -16.58 20.76
CA GLY A 329 3.34 -16.37 22.12
C GLY A 329 4.58 -17.21 22.45
N VAL A 330 5.10 -17.04 23.66
CA VAL A 330 6.23 -17.85 24.15
C VAL A 330 5.77 -19.28 24.39
N SER A 331 6.27 -20.21 23.59
CA SER A 331 5.94 -21.64 23.62
C SER A 331 7.17 -22.47 23.26
N THR A 332 7.19 -23.75 23.66
CA THR A 332 8.33 -24.62 23.35
C THR A 332 8.46 -24.86 21.84
N VAL A 333 7.34 -24.97 21.11
CA VAL A 333 7.35 -25.06 19.63
C VAL A 333 7.93 -23.79 18.98
N SER A 334 7.56 -22.59 19.45
CA SER A 334 8.10 -21.32 18.95
C SER A 334 9.60 -21.21 19.20
N PHE A 335 10.04 -21.64 20.39
CA PHE A 335 11.45 -21.71 20.76
C PHE A 335 12.24 -22.69 19.88
N ALA A 336 11.74 -23.92 19.73
CA ALA A 336 12.38 -24.97 18.93
C ALA A 336 12.49 -24.57 17.45
N PHE A 337 11.42 -24.04 16.87
CA PHE A 337 11.43 -23.56 15.49
C PHE A 337 12.38 -22.37 15.31
N GLY A 338 12.32 -21.38 16.22
CA GLY A 338 13.21 -20.21 16.21
C GLY A 338 14.69 -20.57 16.34
N LEU A 339 15.01 -21.61 17.11
CA LEU A 339 16.35 -22.16 17.25
C LEU A 339 16.85 -22.80 15.94
N LEU A 340 16.03 -23.61 15.27
CA LEU A 340 16.38 -24.24 13.99
C LEU A 340 16.53 -23.18 12.88
N CYS A 341 15.71 -22.12 12.89
CA CYS A 341 15.94 -20.94 12.05
C CYS A 341 17.30 -20.30 12.35
N SER A 342 17.66 -20.15 13.65
CA SER A 342 18.97 -19.61 14.05
C SER A 342 20.14 -20.50 13.65
N GLU A 343 19.97 -21.82 13.63
CA GLU A 343 20.96 -22.75 13.08
C GLU A 343 21.24 -22.43 11.60
N LEU A 344 20.18 -22.24 10.82
CA LEU A 344 20.26 -21.93 9.40
C LEU A 344 20.87 -20.54 9.14
N GLU A 345 20.57 -19.57 10.00
CA GLU A 345 21.15 -18.22 10.00
C GLU A 345 22.67 -18.26 10.19
N LYS A 346 23.17 -19.02 11.18
CA LYS A 346 24.57 -18.98 11.63
C LYS A 346 25.48 -20.04 11.02
N THR A 347 24.93 -21.11 10.46
CA THR A 347 25.72 -22.20 9.89
C THR A 347 25.94 -21.97 8.40
N ASP A 348 27.10 -21.44 8.05
CA ASP A 348 27.46 -21.15 6.66
C ASP A 348 27.89 -22.41 5.89
N ILE A 349 28.74 -23.25 6.51
CA ILE A 349 29.33 -24.44 5.89
C ILE A 349 29.22 -25.63 6.86
N GLY A 350 28.50 -26.69 6.47
CA GLY A 350 28.39 -27.92 7.24
C GLY A 350 27.70 -29.06 6.47
N PRO A 351 27.99 -30.34 6.77
CA PRO A 351 27.40 -31.48 6.07
C PRO A 351 25.88 -31.62 6.29
N SER A 352 25.33 -31.01 7.35
CA SER A 352 23.91 -31.06 7.70
C SER A 352 23.10 -29.84 7.27
N THR A 353 23.72 -28.79 6.72
CA THR A 353 23.05 -27.50 6.46
C THR A 353 21.90 -27.62 5.46
N THR A 354 22.06 -28.41 4.40
CA THR A 354 20.99 -28.65 3.41
C THR A 354 19.82 -29.43 4.03
N ALA A 355 20.10 -30.42 4.88
CA ALA A 355 19.06 -31.18 5.57
C ALA A 355 18.30 -30.33 6.60
N ALA A 356 19.02 -29.43 7.30
CA ALA A 356 18.41 -28.47 8.22
C ALA A 356 17.49 -27.48 7.47
N ALA A 357 17.96 -26.93 6.34
CA ALA A 357 17.16 -26.05 5.48
C ALA A 357 15.88 -26.74 4.99
N GLU A 358 15.99 -27.97 4.46
CA GLU A 358 14.84 -28.77 3.99
C GLU A 358 13.80 -28.97 5.11
N THR A 359 14.26 -29.33 6.31
CA THR A 359 13.36 -29.61 7.43
C THR A 359 12.63 -28.35 7.91
N VAL A 360 13.36 -27.24 8.08
CA VAL A 360 12.77 -25.96 8.51
C VAL A 360 11.79 -25.42 7.49
N LEU A 361 12.16 -25.42 6.20
CA LEU A 361 11.34 -24.86 5.13
C LEU A 361 10.13 -25.73 4.81
N SER A 362 10.25 -27.06 4.88
CA SER A 362 9.11 -27.97 4.76
C SER A 362 8.11 -27.77 5.90
N PHE A 363 8.59 -27.68 7.15
CA PHE A 363 7.74 -27.41 8.30
C PHE A 363 7.04 -26.04 8.18
N ALA A 364 7.77 -25.00 7.78
CA ALA A 364 7.19 -23.69 7.50
C ALA A 364 6.12 -23.75 6.39
N ALA A 365 6.38 -24.48 5.31
CA ALA A 365 5.44 -24.63 4.20
C ALA A 365 4.14 -25.36 4.60
N ASP A 366 4.19 -26.21 5.64
CA ASP A 366 3.06 -27.02 6.09
C ASP A 366 2.27 -26.39 7.26
N HIS A 367 2.87 -25.46 8.00
CA HIS A 367 2.28 -24.84 9.18
C HIS A 367 2.19 -23.29 9.07
N PRO A 368 1.00 -22.68 9.13
CA PRO A 368 0.82 -21.22 9.01
C PRO A 368 1.63 -20.42 10.03
N MET A 369 1.62 -20.85 11.29
CA MET A 369 2.33 -20.18 12.39
C MET A 369 3.84 -20.20 12.17
N ALA A 370 4.37 -21.33 11.71
CA ALA A 370 5.78 -21.47 11.38
C ALA A 370 6.16 -20.62 10.15
N LEU A 371 5.31 -20.57 9.12
CA LEU A 371 5.52 -19.68 7.97
C LEU A 371 5.61 -18.22 8.39
N GLN A 372 4.65 -17.75 9.20
CA GLN A 372 4.63 -16.37 9.69
C GLN A 372 5.87 -16.04 10.53
N GLN A 373 6.24 -16.92 11.46
CA GLN A 373 7.45 -16.75 12.26
C GLN A 373 8.72 -16.75 11.39
N PHE A 374 8.77 -17.59 10.35
CA PHE A 374 9.88 -17.60 9.39
C PHE A 374 9.96 -16.31 8.58
N LEU A 375 8.82 -15.77 8.12
CA LEU A 375 8.77 -14.49 7.39
C LEU A 375 9.30 -13.32 8.24
N PHE A 376 8.93 -13.25 9.54
CA PHE A 376 9.51 -12.26 10.45
C PHE A 376 11.04 -12.39 10.58
N ARG A 377 11.56 -13.61 10.50
CA ARG A 377 13.01 -13.84 10.52
C ARG A 377 13.67 -13.47 9.21
N VAL A 378 13.02 -13.70 8.07
CA VAL A 378 13.49 -13.25 6.76
C VAL A 378 13.62 -11.73 6.71
N ASP A 379 12.63 -11.00 7.25
CA ASP A 379 12.68 -9.54 7.33
C ASP A 379 13.88 -9.04 8.16
N ALA A 380 14.22 -9.73 9.25
CA ALA A 380 15.38 -9.43 10.09
C ALA A 380 16.72 -9.90 9.49
N VAL A 381 16.71 -11.03 8.78
CA VAL A 381 17.90 -11.70 8.20
C VAL A 381 17.61 -12.07 6.73
N PRO A 382 17.80 -11.13 5.79
CA PRO A 382 17.43 -11.32 4.38
C PRO A 382 18.21 -12.45 3.68
N ALA A 383 19.34 -12.88 4.25
CA ALA A 383 20.13 -14.02 3.77
C ALA A 383 19.32 -15.32 3.70
N LEU A 384 18.28 -15.46 4.54
CA LEU A 384 17.40 -16.62 4.57
C LEU A 384 16.58 -16.77 3.27
N LEU A 385 16.42 -15.70 2.47
CA LEU A 385 15.81 -15.80 1.14
C LEU A 385 16.59 -16.75 0.23
N VAL A 386 17.91 -16.84 0.38
CA VAL A 386 18.74 -17.76 -0.40
C VAL A 386 18.38 -19.21 -0.07
N ASP A 387 18.17 -19.54 1.21
CA ASP A 387 17.75 -20.88 1.61
C ASP A 387 16.37 -21.22 1.03
N MET A 388 15.44 -20.27 1.05
CA MET A 388 14.13 -20.45 0.43
C MET A 388 14.21 -20.63 -1.10
N LEU A 389 15.05 -19.83 -1.78
CA LEU A 389 15.24 -19.90 -3.24
C LEU A 389 15.85 -21.22 -3.70
N MET A 390 16.64 -21.87 -2.84
CA MET A 390 17.22 -23.19 -3.10
C MET A 390 16.26 -24.35 -2.76
N HIS A 391 15.12 -24.07 -2.12
CA HIS A 391 14.13 -25.07 -1.71
C HIS A 391 12.93 -25.10 -2.66
N GLN A 392 12.68 -26.26 -3.25
CA GLN A 392 11.71 -26.45 -4.34
C GLN A 392 10.30 -25.91 -4.05
N ARG A 393 9.77 -26.07 -2.82
CA ARG A 393 8.43 -25.58 -2.45
C ARG A 393 8.40 -24.08 -2.13
N ALA A 394 9.52 -23.50 -1.70
CA ALA A 394 9.57 -22.13 -1.19
C ALA A 394 10.14 -21.13 -2.20
N ALA A 395 10.75 -21.60 -3.29
CA ALA A 395 11.49 -20.77 -4.23
C ALA A 395 10.63 -19.68 -4.88
N CYS A 396 9.41 -19.98 -5.33
CA CYS A 396 8.51 -18.98 -5.91
C CYS A 396 8.08 -17.92 -4.89
N LEU A 397 7.81 -18.32 -3.64
CA LEU A 397 7.53 -17.37 -2.56
C LEU A 397 8.75 -16.48 -2.26
N ALA A 398 9.94 -17.06 -2.24
CA ALA A 398 11.18 -16.30 -2.00
C ALA A 398 11.44 -15.26 -3.11
N ALA A 399 11.20 -15.64 -4.37
CA ALA A 399 11.28 -14.72 -5.50
C ALA A 399 10.26 -13.58 -5.34
N LYS A 400 9.01 -13.88 -4.96
CA LYS A 400 8.02 -12.85 -4.62
C LYS A 400 8.56 -11.88 -3.55
N LEU A 401 9.07 -12.40 -2.43
CA LEU A 401 9.59 -11.58 -1.33
C LEU A 401 10.77 -10.70 -1.78
N ALA A 402 11.67 -11.24 -2.61
CA ALA A 402 12.76 -10.47 -3.21
C ALA A 402 12.25 -9.34 -4.13
N ILE A 403 11.21 -9.59 -4.92
CA ILE A 403 10.58 -8.59 -5.80
C ILE A 403 9.79 -7.56 -4.98
N GLU A 404 9.16 -7.95 -3.86
CA GLU A 404 8.41 -7.06 -2.98
C GLU A 404 9.28 -6.28 -2.00
N TRP A 405 10.55 -6.65 -1.83
CA TRP A 405 11.41 -6.08 -0.80
C TRP A 405 11.40 -4.55 -0.81
N ARG A 406 11.02 -3.93 0.31
CA ARG A 406 10.97 -2.48 0.51
C ARG A 406 11.75 -2.12 1.78
N PRO A 407 12.54 -1.03 1.76
CA PRO A 407 13.14 -0.52 2.99
C PRO A 407 12.06 -0.04 3.96
N GLU A 408 12.30 -0.20 5.28
CA GLU A 408 11.46 0.41 6.31
C GLU A 408 11.39 1.92 6.06
N SER A 409 10.16 2.43 5.91
CA SER A 409 9.89 3.83 5.60
C SER A 409 10.28 4.71 6.78
N GLY A 410 11.51 5.23 6.76
CA GLY A 410 11.98 6.23 7.70
C GLY A 410 13.29 6.89 7.24
N ARG A 411 13.26 8.20 6.95
CA ARG A 411 14.45 9.08 6.77
C ARG A 411 15.50 8.68 5.71
N HIS A 412 15.13 8.11 4.57
CA HIS A 412 16.08 7.88 3.47
C HIS A 412 15.87 8.91 2.36
N SER A 413 16.94 9.55 1.89
CA SER A 413 16.91 10.45 0.73
C SER A 413 16.64 9.66 -0.55
N ASP A 414 16.04 10.29 -1.56
CA ASP A 414 15.73 9.67 -2.87
C ASP A 414 16.96 9.00 -3.51
N ARG A 415 18.16 9.47 -3.20
CA ARG A 415 19.43 8.89 -3.65
C ARG A 415 19.69 7.49 -3.09
N ASN A 416 19.32 7.22 -1.84
CA ASN A 416 19.45 5.90 -1.24
C ASN A 416 18.39 4.95 -1.79
N VAL A 417 17.17 5.43 -2.00
CA VAL A 417 16.08 4.66 -2.64
C VAL A 417 16.48 4.22 -4.05
N ASN A 418 17.06 5.12 -4.85
CA ASN A 418 17.53 4.79 -6.21
C ASN A 418 18.70 3.79 -6.22
N ARG A 419 19.67 3.94 -5.30
CA ARG A 419 20.80 3.00 -5.18
C ARG A 419 20.32 1.62 -4.72
N GLU A 420 19.36 1.57 -3.81
CA GLU A 420 18.77 0.32 -3.33
C GLU A 420 17.89 -0.35 -4.40
N ALA A 421 17.16 0.43 -5.22
CA ALA A 421 16.46 -0.10 -6.38
C ALA A 421 17.41 -0.77 -7.39
N GLN A 422 18.62 -0.21 -7.58
CA GLN A 422 19.67 -0.81 -8.40
C GLN A 422 20.22 -2.10 -7.78
N THR A 423 20.50 -2.13 -6.47
CA THR A 423 21.03 -3.36 -5.83
C THR A 423 19.99 -4.47 -5.75
N LYS A 424 18.72 -4.12 -5.55
CA LYS A 424 17.59 -5.06 -5.59
C LYS A 424 17.44 -5.75 -6.95
N ALA A 425 17.72 -5.06 -8.06
CA ALA A 425 17.64 -5.68 -9.39
C ALA A 425 18.57 -6.89 -9.52
N PHE A 426 19.76 -6.88 -8.89
CA PHE A 426 20.65 -8.05 -8.87
C PHE A 426 20.08 -9.22 -8.07
N VAL A 427 19.48 -8.94 -6.91
CA VAL A 427 18.80 -9.96 -6.08
C VAL A 427 17.66 -10.62 -6.86
N VAL A 428 16.85 -9.83 -7.57
CA VAL A 428 15.77 -10.35 -8.42
C VAL A 428 16.33 -11.22 -9.54
N GLN A 429 17.42 -10.81 -10.18
CA GLN A 429 18.05 -11.60 -11.24
C GLN A 429 18.58 -12.95 -10.71
N ASP A 430 19.22 -12.96 -9.54
CA ASP A 430 19.71 -14.19 -8.90
C ASP A 430 18.55 -15.11 -8.50
N ALA A 431 17.44 -14.54 -8.01
CA ALA A 431 16.22 -15.29 -7.71
C ALA A 431 15.63 -15.95 -8.97
N LEU A 432 15.52 -15.22 -10.09
CA LEU A 432 15.06 -15.77 -11.37
C LEU A 432 16.00 -16.86 -11.89
N SER A 433 17.31 -16.71 -11.69
CA SER A 433 18.32 -17.70 -12.09
C SER A 433 18.19 -19.02 -11.30
N LEU A 434 17.85 -18.94 -10.01
CA LEU A 434 17.55 -20.11 -9.18
C LEU A 434 16.21 -20.77 -9.56
N LEU A 435 15.19 -19.98 -9.88
CA LEU A 435 13.93 -20.53 -10.44
C LEU A 435 14.18 -21.27 -11.76
N ALA A 436 15.01 -20.70 -12.65
CA ALA A 436 15.41 -21.35 -13.90
C ALA A 436 16.16 -22.67 -13.65
N TYR A 437 17.01 -22.73 -12.62
CA TYR A 437 17.66 -23.97 -12.22
C TYR A 437 16.67 -25.04 -11.74
N HIS A 438 15.70 -24.68 -10.89
CA HIS A 438 14.67 -25.62 -10.42
C HIS A 438 13.78 -26.12 -11.56
N LEU A 439 13.51 -25.25 -12.54
CA LEU A 439 12.75 -25.56 -13.75
C LEU A 439 13.51 -26.57 -14.64
N ASP A 440 14.80 -26.35 -14.94
CA ASP A 440 15.67 -27.27 -15.70
C ASP A 440 15.75 -28.65 -15.04
N LYS A 441 15.75 -28.70 -13.70
CA LYS A 441 15.75 -29.96 -12.94
C LYS A 441 14.39 -30.63 -12.81
N GLY A 442 13.30 -29.99 -13.25
CA GLY A 442 11.94 -30.51 -13.10
C GLY A 442 11.50 -30.60 -11.64
N THR A 443 12.05 -29.77 -10.75
CA THR A 443 11.76 -29.76 -9.30
C THR A 443 10.84 -28.61 -8.90
N LEU A 444 10.67 -27.60 -9.76
CA LEU A 444 9.82 -26.45 -9.48
C LEU A 444 8.34 -26.84 -9.48
N ASP A 445 7.59 -26.42 -8.45
CA ASP A 445 6.14 -26.54 -8.44
C ASP A 445 5.51 -25.58 -9.46
N LEU A 446 4.83 -26.12 -10.47
CA LEU A 446 4.25 -25.35 -11.57
C LEU A 446 3.03 -24.53 -11.13
N GLU A 447 2.29 -24.95 -10.11
CA GLU A 447 1.16 -24.18 -9.57
C GLU A 447 1.65 -22.96 -8.80
N GLU A 448 2.73 -23.11 -8.01
CA GLU A 448 3.44 -22.00 -7.36
C GLU A 448 4.02 -21.02 -8.39
N CYS A 449 4.62 -21.54 -9.46
CA CYS A 449 5.17 -20.72 -10.54
C CYS A 449 4.07 -19.90 -11.24
N ALA A 450 2.95 -20.53 -11.60
CA ALA A 450 1.78 -19.83 -12.12
C ALA A 450 1.24 -18.78 -11.13
N SER A 451 1.26 -19.09 -9.83
CA SER A 451 0.83 -18.13 -8.79
C SER A 451 1.72 -16.90 -8.71
N LEU A 452 3.04 -17.08 -8.85
CA LEU A 452 4.01 -15.98 -8.91
C LEU A 452 3.78 -15.11 -10.16
N VAL A 453 3.56 -15.74 -11.32
CA VAL A 453 3.22 -15.01 -12.55
C VAL A 453 1.94 -14.22 -12.35
N THR A 454 0.85 -14.85 -11.88
CA THR A 454 -0.42 -14.16 -11.59
C THR A 454 -0.21 -12.97 -10.66
N TRP A 455 0.58 -13.12 -9.59
CA TRP A 455 0.90 -12.05 -8.67
C TRP A 455 1.67 -10.88 -9.34
N CYS A 456 2.55 -11.15 -10.31
CA CYS A 456 3.25 -10.10 -11.07
C CYS A 456 2.32 -9.19 -11.89
N TYR A 457 1.11 -9.67 -12.24
CA TYR A 457 0.10 -8.89 -12.97
C TYR A 457 -0.95 -8.28 -12.05
N ALA A 458 -0.92 -8.56 -10.74
CA ALA A 458 -1.84 -7.97 -9.78
C ALA A 458 -1.52 -6.49 -9.55
N GLY A 459 -2.47 -5.61 -9.88
CA GLY A 459 -2.35 -4.18 -9.60
C GLY A 459 -2.17 -3.92 -8.11
N GLY A 460 -1.19 -3.09 -7.73
CA GLY A 460 -0.91 -2.75 -6.34
C GLY A 460 -2.08 -1.98 -5.70
N ALA A 461 -3.06 -2.69 -5.14
CA ALA A 461 -4.31 -2.14 -4.62
C ALA A 461 -4.16 -1.31 -3.32
N GLY A 462 -2.98 -0.75 -3.00
CA GLY A 462 -2.82 -0.08 -1.71
C GLY A 462 -1.54 0.71 -1.43
N SER A 463 -0.65 1.02 -2.39
CA SER A 463 0.49 1.89 -2.08
C SER A 463 0.53 3.14 -2.94
N ARG A 464 0.42 4.30 -2.28
CA ARG A 464 0.84 5.61 -2.78
C ARG A 464 2.23 5.48 -3.42
N GLU A 465 2.36 6.12 -4.59
CA GLU A 465 3.59 6.33 -5.35
C GLU A 465 4.33 5.06 -5.79
N THR A 466 3.91 4.51 -6.93
CA THR A 466 4.70 3.50 -7.65
C THR A 466 5.78 4.20 -8.47
N VAL A 467 7.03 4.11 -8.00
CA VAL A 467 8.18 3.90 -8.90
C VAL A 467 7.75 2.83 -9.92
N ALA A 468 7.88 3.13 -11.21
CA ALA A 468 7.39 2.35 -12.35
C ALA A 468 7.23 0.85 -12.07
N ASP A 469 6.03 0.32 -12.35
CA ASP A 469 5.57 -1.03 -12.05
C ASP A 469 6.52 -2.12 -12.59
N SER A 470 7.52 -2.48 -11.79
CA SER A 470 8.63 -3.39 -12.15
C SER A 470 8.20 -4.85 -12.23
N ARG A 471 6.95 -5.18 -11.89
CA ARG A 471 6.47 -6.56 -11.75
C ARG A 471 6.09 -7.21 -13.09
N ARG A 472 5.40 -6.48 -13.98
CA ARG A 472 4.97 -7.04 -15.28
C ARG A 472 6.14 -7.52 -16.15
N PRO A 473 7.25 -6.76 -16.30
CA PRO A 473 8.41 -7.25 -17.03
C PRO A 473 9.01 -8.53 -16.43
N ILE A 474 8.97 -8.68 -15.09
CA ILE A 474 9.43 -9.90 -14.42
C ILE A 474 8.49 -11.07 -14.71
N GLY A 475 7.17 -10.83 -14.72
CA GLY A 475 6.18 -11.83 -15.15
C GLY A 475 6.44 -12.32 -16.56
N GLN A 476 6.75 -11.43 -17.50
CA GLN A 476 7.13 -11.77 -18.88
C GLN A 476 8.44 -12.56 -18.95
N GLN A 477 9.44 -12.22 -18.12
CA GLN A 477 10.69 -12.98 -18.02
C GLN A 477 10.45 -14.41 -17.51
N LEU A 478 9.60 -14.59 -16.49
CA LEU A 478 9.21 -15.91 -15.99
C LEU A 478 8.55 -16.75 -17.08
N LEU A 479 7.61 -16.16 -17.85
CA LEU A 479 6.98 -16.83 -18.98
C LEU A 479 7.99 -17.17 -20.10
N GLY A 480 8.94 -16.27 -20.36
CA GLY A 480 10.03 -16.49 -21.32
C GLY A 480 10.98 -17.62 -20.93
N MET A 481 11.20 -17.85 -19.62
CA MET A 481 11.93 -19.02 -19.12
C MET A 481 11.16 -20.31 -19.40
N ILE A 482 9.86 -20.34 -19.07
CA ILE A 482 8.99 -21.51 -19.27
C ILE A 482 8.82 -21.84 -20.76
N ALA A 483 8.83 -20.83 -21.64
CA ALA A 483 8.73 -21.02 -23.09
C ALA A 483 9.87 -21.85 -23.70
N ARG A 484 11.00 -21.98 -23.00
CA ARG A 484 12.16 -22.80 -23.42
C ARG A 484 12.02 -24.28 -23.03
N GLU A 485 11.04 -24.62 -22.20
CA GLU A 485 10.79 -25.98 -21.72
C GLU A 485 9.91 -26.81 -22.67
N LYS A 486 9.72 -28.08 -22.34
CA LYS A 486 8.89 -29.02 -23.10
C LYS A 486 7.41 -28.58 -23.14
N GLU A 487 6.72 -28.91 -24.23
CA GLU A 487 5.29 -28.65 -24.47
C GLU A 487 4.40 -29.06 -23.29
N GLU A 488 4.63 -30.22 -22.69
CA GLU A 488 3.87 -30.71 -21.53
C GLU A 488 3.92 -29.75 -20.33
N LEU A 489 5.11 -29.19 -20.05
CA LEU A 489 5.31 -28.24 -18.95
C LEU A 489 4.64 -26.90 -19.25
N GLN A 490 4.80 -26.41 -20.48
CA GLN A 490 4.13 -25.19 -20.95
C GLN A 490 2.61 -25.31 -20.82
N GLY A 491 2.04 -26.44 -21.25
CA GLY A 491 0.61 -26.73 -21.12
C GLY A 491 0.13 -26.76 -19.67
N ALA A 492 0.89 -27.38 -18.76
CA ALA A 492 0.54 -27.45 -17.34
C ALA A 492 0.54 -26.06 -16.68
N VAL A 493 1.56 -25.23 -16.92
CA VAL A 493 1.62 -23.86 -16.39
C VAL A 493 0.44 -23.03 -16.90
N LEU A 494 0.13 -23.10 -18.20
CA LEU A 494 -1.01 -22.39 -18.78
C LEU A 494 -2.34 -22.83 -18.13
N GLN A 495 -2.52 -24.13 -17.90
CA GLN A 495 -3.70 -24.64 -17.21
C GLN A 495 -3.81 -24.10 -15.77
N HIS A 496 -2.71 -24.03 -15.02
CA HIS A 496 -2.71 -23.44 -13.69
C HIS A 496 -3.05 -21.94 -13.70
N LEU A 497 -2.53 -21.18 -14.67
CA LEU A 497 -2.89 -19.77 -14.85
C LEU A 497 -4.40 -19.60 -15.09
N VAL A 498 -4.99 -20.44 -15.95
CA VAL A 498 -6.44 -20.42 -16.20
C VAL A 498 -7.24 -20.79 -14.94
N HIS A 499 -6.85 -21.84 -14.23
CA HIS A 499 -7.53 -22.27 -13.01
C HIS A 499 -7.48 -21.18 -11.92
N GLN A 500 -6.35 -20.47 -11.79
CA GLN A 500 -6.22 -19.36 -10.85
C GLN A 500 -7.08 -18.15 -11.25
N ALA A 501 -7.21 -17.86 -12.55
CA ALA A 501 -8.10 -16.82 -13.04
C ALA A 501 -9.59 -17.17 -12.91
N ALA A 502 -9.94 -18.46 -12.87
CA ALA A 502 -11.32 -18.95 -12.75
C ALA A 502 -11.90 -18.89 -11.34
N TYR A 503 -11.13 -18.42 -10.37
CA TYR A 503 -11.44 -18.57 -8.95
C TYR A 503 -12.58 -17.62 -8.51
N GLU A 504 -13.80 -18.17 -8.36
CA GLU A 504 -15.06 -17.44 -8.17
C GLU A 504 -15.24 -16.77 -6.80
N ASP A 505 -14.56 -17.24 -5.75
CA ASP A 505 -14.82 -16.85 -4.36
C ASP A 505 -13.95 -15.66 -3.85
N TYR A 506 -13.15 -15.04 -4.72
CA TYR A 506 -12.05 -14.19 -4.29
C TYR A 506 -11.91 -12.90 -5.10
N VAL A 507 -12.11 -11.78 -4.42
CA VAL A 507 -11.22 -10.62 -4.57
C VAL A 507 -9.85 -11.10 -4.03
N PRO A 508 -8.81 -11.22 -4.87
CA PRO A 508 -8.38 -10.28 -5.90
C PRO A 508 -8.95 -10.54 -7.29
N ARG A 509 -9.05 -9.49 -8.11
CA ARG A 509 -9.56 -9.52 -9.49
C ARG A 509 -8.95 -10.66 -10.31
N ALA A 510 -9.73 -11.30 -11.19
CA ALA A 510 -9.19 -12.24 -12.17
C ALA A 510 -8.26 -11.50 -13.17
N LEU A 511 -7.05 -12.02 -13.37
CA LEU A 511 -5.99 -11.36 -14.14
C LEU A 511 -5.78 -12.03 -15.50
N PHE A 512 -6.60 -11.67 -16.48
CA PHE A 512 -6.48 -12.13 -17.86
C PHE A 512 -5.19 -11.66 -18.53
N ALA A 513 -4.60 -10.54 -18.13
CA ALA A 513 -3.35 -10.06 -18.74
C ALA A 513 -2.23 -11.12 -18.62
N GLY A 514 -2.05 -11.71 -17.43
CA GLY A 514 -1.06 -12.76 -17.20
C GLY A 514 -1.37 -14.06 -17.93
N VAL A 515 -2.65 -14.44 -18.03
CA VAL A 515 -3.09 -15.63 -18.79
C VAL A 515 -2.84 -15.46 -20.29
N LEU A 516 -3.13 -14.27 -20.83
CA LEU A 516 -2.98 -13.97 -22.26
C LEU A 516 -1.51 -13.78 -22.67
N ASP A 517 -0.68 -13.17 -21.81
CA ASP A 517 0.77 -13.18 -21.97
C ASP A 517 1.28 -14.62 -21.91
N GLY A 518 0.78 -15.44 -20.98
CA GLY A 518 1.08 -16.88 -20.92
C GLY A 518 0.79 -17.57 -22.25
N LEU A 519 -0.38 -17.36 -22.83
CA LEU A 519 -0.73 -17.90 -24.15
C LEU A 519 0.20 -17.41 -25.27
N ASN A 520 0.70 -16.17 -25.19
CA ASN A 520 1.57 -15.58 -26.21
C ASN A 520 3.00 -16.13 -26.14
N TYR A 521 3.56 -16.24 -24.93
CA TYR A 521 4.92 -16.74 -24.71
C TYR A 521 5.00 -18.27 -24.81
N LEU A 522 3.98 -18.99 -24.32
CA LEU A 522 3.94 -20.46 -24.26
C LEU A 522 3.33 -21.07 -25.54
N SER A 523 3.86 -20.66 -26.68
CA SER A 523 3.31 -20.98 -28.01
C SER A 523 3.33 -22.46 -28.40
N ASN A 524 4.11 -23.31 -27.70
CA ASN A 524 4.11 -24.76 -27.91
C ASN A 524 3.02 -25.47 -27.11
N ALA A 525 2.29 -24.80 -26.21
CA ALA A 525 1.22 -25.43 -25.46
C ALA A 525 0.11 -25.93 -26.42
N PRO A 526 -0.50 -27.10 -26.15
CA PRO A 526 -1.49 -27.69 -27.03
C PRO A 526 -2.69 -26.75 -27.21
N SER A 527 -3.26 -26.72 -28.42
CA SER A 527 -4.44 -25.89 -28.74
C SER A 527 -5.64 -26.14 -27.81
N ALA A 528 -5.71 -27.33 -27.20
CA ALA A 528 -6.68 -27.67 -26.16
C ALA A 528 -6.59 -26.77 -24.91
N GLY A 529 -5.43 -26.17 -24.61
CA GLY A 529 -5.23 -25.22 -23.51
C GLY A 529 -5.81 -23.83 -23.75
N ALA A 530 -6.17 -23.50 -24.99
CA ALA A 530 -6.66 -22.19 -25.37
C ALA A 530 -8.19 -22.02 -25.19
N PHE A 531 -8.97 -23.09 -25.40
CA PHE A 531 -10.43 -23.07 -25.22
C PHE A 531 -10.87 -22.65 -23.80
N PRO A 532 -10.27 -23.18 -22.71
CA PRO A 532 -10.61 -22.78 -21.34
C PRO A 532 -10.50 -21.28 -21.07
N ILE A 533 -9.58 -20.57 -21.74
CA ILE A 533 -9.41 -19.11 -21.61
C ILE A 533 -10.64 -18.38 -22.19
N VAL A 534 -11.04 -18.77 -23.39
CA VAL A 534 -12.21 -18.22 -24.10
C VAL A 534 -13.49 -18.51 -23.29
N ALA A 535 -13.65 -19.76 -22.86
CA ALA A 535 -14.79 -20.19 -22.05
C ALA A 535 -14.89 -19.41 -20.73
N LEU A 536 -13.75 -19.16 -20.07
CA LEU A 536 -13.70 -18.41 -18.82
C LEU A 536 -14.08 -16.94 -19.02
N TYR A 537 -13.52 -16.27 -20.02
CA TYR A 537 -13.89 -14.89 -20.34
C TYR A 537 -15.39 -14.78 -20.68
N SER A 538 -15.89 -15.66 -21.56
CA SER A 538 -17.30 -15.71 -21.93
C SER A 538 -18.21 -15.96 -20.74
N LYS A 539 -17.77 -16.75 -19.75
CA LYS A 539 -18.50 -16.96 -18.49
C LYS A 539 -18.62 -15.66 -17.69
N PHE A 540 -17.50 -14.98 -17.40
CA PHE A 540 -17.53 -13.70 -16.68
C PHE A 540 -18.39 -12.64 -17.39
N ALA A 541 -18.32 -12.59 -18.73
CA ALA A 541 -19.15 -11.68 -19.51
C ALA A 541 -20.64 -12.06 -19.47
N ARG A 542 -20.97 -13.34 -19.57
CA ARG A 542 -22.36 -13.83 -19.51
C ARG A 542 -23.00 -13.63 -18.13
N ASP A 543 -22.20 -13.82 -17.08
CA ASP A 543 -22.63 -13.69 -15.69
C ASP A 543 -22.59 -12.22 -15.19
N LEU A 544 -22.26 -11.27 -16.08
CA LEU A 544 -22.20 -9.82 -15.80
C LEU A 544 -21.19 -9.45 -14.70
N HIS A 545 -20.03 -10.09 -14.72
CA HIS A 545 -18.96 -9.97 -13.72
C HIS A 545 -17.61 -9.52 -14.31
N LEU A 546 -17.61 -8.85 -15.48
CA LEU A 546 -16.37 -8.37 -16.08
C LEU A 546 -15.64 -7.33 -15.20
N GLU A 547 -16.35 -6.62 -14.33
CA GLU A 547 -15.76 -5.68 -13.38
C GLU A 547 -14.92 -6.36 -12.28
N TRP A 548 -15.00 -7.69 -12.14
CA TRP A 548 -14.13 -8.48 -11.27
C TRP A 548 -12.84 -8.90 -11.96
N THR A 549 -12.62 -8.47 -13.20
CA THR A 549 -11.46 -8.85 -14.02
C THR A 549 -10.61 -7.62 -14.36
N ASP A 550 -9.41 -7.84 -14.89
CA ASP A 550 -8.58 -6.79 -15.52
C ASP A 550 -8.89 -6.61 -17.03
N ALA A 551 -9.94 -7.24 -17.56
CA ALA A 551 -10.27 -7.20 -18.99
C ALA A 551 -10.42 -5.78 -19.55
N SER A 552 -10.94 -4.85 -18.74
CA SER A 552 -11.08 -3.43 -19.11
C SER A 552 -9.75 -2.72 -19.35
N ASN A 553 -8.64 -3.29 -18.87
CA ASN A 553 -7.30 -2.71 -18.92
C ASN A 553 -6.35 -3.52 -19.84
N LEU A 554 -6.88 -4.49 -20.59
CA LEU A 554 -6.07 -5.24 -21.55
C LEU A 554 -5.59 -4.32 -22.69
N PRO A 555 -4.29 -4.35 -23.05
CA PRO A 555 -3.77 -3.65 -24.22
C PRO A 555 -4.33 -4.25 -25.52
N ALA A 556 -4.25 -3.48 -26.62
CA ALA A 556 -4.78 -3.87 -27.93
C ALA A 556 -4.27 -5.24 -28.41
N GLU A 557 -2.98 -5.52 -28.20
CA GLU A 557 -2.35 -6.79 -28.59
C GLU A 557 -2.96 -8.00 -27.86
N LEU A 558 -3.18 -7.90 -26.53
CA LEU A 558 -3.76 -8.98 -25.74
C LEU A 558 -5.26 -9.15 -25.99
N ALA A 559 -5.98 -8.04 -26.21
CA ALA A 559 -7.39 -8.09 -26.61
C ALA A 559 -7.55 -8.79 -27.97
N ALA A 560 -6.72 -8.43 -28.96
CA ALA A 560 -6.71 -9.08 -30.27
C ALA A 560 -6.37 -10.57 -30.15
N ARG A 561 -5.42 -10.93 -29.27
CA ARG A 561 -5.06 -12.32 -29.01
C ARG A 561 -6.23 -13.12 -28.44
N LEU A 562 -6.94 -12.61 -27.43
CA LEU A 562 -8.10 -13.28 -26.85
C LEU A 562 -9.17 -13.57 -27.93
N VAL A 563 -9.47 -12.57 -28.76
CA VAL A 563 -10.46 -12.73 -29.83
C VAL A 563 -9.96 -13.69 -30.91
N ALA A 564 -8.72 -13.56 -31.39
CA ALA A 564 -8.13 -14.49 -32.36
C ALA A 564 -8.15 -15.94 -31.85
N THR A 565 -7.95 -16.13 -30.55
CA THR A 565 -8.03 -17.44 -29.89
C THR A 565 -9.44 -18.03 -29.95
N ALA A 566 -10.48 -17.19 -29.80
CA ALA A 566 -11.88 -17.59 -29.98
C ALA A 566 -12.20 -17.96 -31.43
N PHE A 567 -11.62 -17.26 -32.42
CA PHE A 567 -11.76 -17.59 -33.85
C PHE A 567 -11.14 -18.94 -34.23
N ALA A 568 -10.22 -19.47 -33.42
CA ALA A 568 -9.67 -20.82 -33.60
C ALA A 568 -10.56 -21.93 -32.99
N GLN A 569 -11.64 -21.58 -32.28
CA GLN A 569 -12.57 -22.52 -31.66
C GLN A 569 -13.80 -22.81 -32.54
N ALA A 570 -14.71 -23.66 -32.05
CA ALA A 570 -15.99 -23.90 -32.72
C ALA A 570 -16.81 -22.60 -32.80
N ALA A 571 -17.66 -22.49 -33.83
CA ALA A 571 -18.48 -21.29 -34.06
C ALA A 571 -19.34 -20.92 -32.85
N SER A 572 -19.86 -21.89 -32.09
CA SER A 572 -20.62 -21.65 -30.86
C SER A 572 -19.83 -20.90 -29.80
N ASP A 573 -18.53 -21.20 -29.66
CA ASP A 573 -17.67 -20.63 -28.62
C ASP A 573 -17.14 -19.26 -29.05
N ARG A 574 -16.80 -19.13 -30.33
CA ARG A 574 -16.51 -17.84 -30.98
C ARG A 574 -17.68 -16.87 -30.78
N ASP A 575 -18.88 -17.28 -31.18
CA ASP A 575 -20.08 -16.45 -31.14
C ASP A 575 -20.47 -16.13 -29.69
N GLY A 576 -20.24 -17.07 -28.77
CA GLY A 576 -20.44 -16.88 -27.33
C GLY A 576 -19.43 -15.94 -26.65
N LEU A 577 -18.27 -15.67 -27.27
CA LEU A 577 -17.38 -14.59 -26.84
C LEU A 577 -17.75 -13.26 -27.50
N LEU A 578 -18.07 -13.27 -28.79
CA LEU A 578 -18.41 -12.06 -29.55
C LEU A 578 -19.70 -11.39 -29.09
N VAL A 579 -20.70 -12.19 -28.68
CA VAL A 579 -21.98 -11.70 -28.14
C VAL A 579 -22.33 -12.53 -26.89
N PRO A 580 -21.80 -12.17 -25.71
CA PRO A 580 -21.82 -13.04 -24.54
C PRO A 580 -23.20 -13.20 -23.87
N PHE A 581 -24.10 -12.23 -24.06
CA PHE A 581 -25.45 -12.25 -23.50
C PHE A 581 -26.43 -11.38 -24.31
N ASP A 582 -27.74 -11.57 -24.05
CA ASP A 582 -28.83 -10.74 -24.59
C ASP A 582 -29.44 -9.88 -23.47
N GLY A 583 -28.98 -8.62 -23.37
CA GLY A 583 -29.45 -7.68 -22.35
C GLY A 583 -30.95 -7.37 -22.45
N ALA A 584 -31.53 -7.38 -23.66
CA ALA A 584 -32.95 -7.12 -23.87
C ALA A 584 -33.82 -8.28 -23.38
N LYS A 585 -33.32 -9.51 -23.50
CA LYS A 585 -33.95 -10.69 -22.89
C LYS A 585 -33.87 -10.62 -21.37
N LEU A 586 -32.69 -10.39 -20.80
CA LEU A 586 -32.48 -10.30 -19.35
C LEU A 586 -33.39 -9.25 -18.70
N LEU A 587 -33.43 -8.03 -19.25
CA LEU A 587 -34.27 -6.95 -18.70
C LEU A 587 -35.77 -7.24 -18.76
N ARG A 588 -36.25 -8.03 -19.74
CA ARG A 588 -37.67 -8.42 -19.84
C ARG A 588 -38.05 -9.51 -18.85
N GLU A 589 -37.11 -10.40 -18.53
CA GLU A 589 -37.33 -11.54 -17.64
C GLU A 589 -37.19 -11.15 -16.15
N THR A 590 -36.59 -10.00 -15.85
CA THR A 590 -36.35 -9.52 -14.47
C THR A 590 -37.52 -8.69 -13.90
N PRO A 591 -37.88 -8.91 -12.61
CA PRO A 591 -38.82 -8.07 -11.87
C PRO A 591 -38.48 -6.56 -11.88
N ASP A 592 -39.50 -5.70 -11.77
CA ASP A 592 -39.34 -4.24 -11.86
C ASP A 592 -38.37 -3.64 -10.81
N ASP A 593 -38.30 -4.23 -9.63
CA ASP A 593 -37.48 -3.81 -8.49
C ASP A 593 -35.97 -4.13 -8.65
N GLU A 594 -35.64 -5.24 -9.32
CA GLU A 594 -34.26 -5.66 -9.58
C GLU A 594 -33.69 -5.06 -10.88
N ARG A 595 -34.56 -4.59 -11.79
CA ARG A 595 -34.17 -4.04 -13.11
C ARG A 595 -33.12 -2.93 -13.05
N PRO A 596 -33.14 -1.95 -12.12
CA PRO A 596 -32.11 -0.90 -12.07
C PRO A 596 -30.70 -1.46 -11.80
N SER A 597 -30.58 -2.40 -10.86
CA SER A 597 -29.31 -3.06 -10.50
C SER A 597 -28.79 -3.92 -11.65
N LEU A 598 -29.68 -4.69 -12.28
CA LEU A 598 -29.34 -5.48 -13.45
C LEU A 598 -28.92 -4.60 -14.63
N ARG A 599 -29.63 -3.49 -14.89
CA ARG A 599 -29.28 -2.54 -15.95
C ARG A 599 -27.88 -1.95 -15.75
N SER A 600 -27.52 -1.61 -14.50
CA SER A 600 -26.18 -1.15 -14.17
C SER A 600 -25.11 -2.22 -14.45
N SER A 601 -25.39 -3.48 -14.11
CA SER A 601 -24.48 -4.62 -14.34
C SER A 601 -24.30 -4.92 -15.83
N ILE A 602 -25.40 -4.89 -16.59
CA ILE A 602 -25.41 -4.97 -18.06
C ILE A 602 -24.59 -3.82 -18.65
N ALA A 603 -24.80 -2.59 -18.21
CA ALA A 603 -24.10 -1.42 -18.74
C ALA A 603 -22.59 -1.50 -18.51
N ARG A 604 -22.14 -1.84 -17.29
CA ARG A 604 -20.71 -2.00 -16.98
C ARG A 604 -20.06 -3.12 -17.79
N THR A 605 -20.74 -4.26 -17.90
CA THR A 605 -20.25 -5.41 -18.66
C THR A 605 -20.18 -5.08 -20.15
N LEU A 606 -21.23 -4.46 -20.73
CA LEU A 606 -21.23 -4.00 -22.12
C LEU A 606 -20.12 -2.97 -22.37
N ARG A 607 -19.92 -2.00 -21.47
CA ARG A 607 -18.83 -1.01 -21.58
C ARG A 607 -17.48 -1.70 -21.65
N GLY A 608 -17.18 -2.60 -20.71
CA GLY A 608 -15.92 -3.36 -20.71
C GLY A 608 -15.74 -4.22 -21.97
N HIS A 609 -16.81 -4.88 -22.41
CA HIS A 609 -16.75 -5.78 -23.56
C HIS A 609 -16.64 -5.06 -24.91
N VAL A 610 -17.37 -3.96 -25.13
CA VAL A 610 -17.24 -3.13 -26.35
C VAL A 610 -15.81 -2.58 -26.46
N ARG A 611 -15.23 -2.14 -25.35
CA ARG A 611 -13.85 -1.65 -25.33
C ARG A 611 -12.83 -2.77 -25.62
N LEU A 612 -13.05 -3.97 -25.08
CA LEU A 612 -12.24 -5.14 -25.45
C LEU A 612 -12.27 -5.39 -26.96
N LEU A 613 -13.46 -5.44 -27.57
CA LEU A 613 -13.58 -5.68 -29.01
C LEU A 613 -12.99 -4.54 -29.84
N ALA A 614 -13.17 -3.28 -29.43
CA ALA A 614 -12.56 -2.13 -30.08
C ALA A 614 -11.03 -2.26 -30.10
N ARG A 615 -10.43 -2.62 -28.96
CA ARG A 615 -9.00 -2.88 -28.84
C ARG A 615 -8.54 -4.10 -29.65
N ALA A 616 -9.35 -5.16 -29.69
CA ALA A 616 -9.07 -6.33 -30.50
C ALA A 616 -9.05 -6.01 -32.00
N VAL A 617 -9.98 -5.18 -32.47
CA VAL A 617 -9.99 -4.67 -33.84
C VAL A 617 -8.77 -3.79 -34.09
N ALA A 618 -8.47 -2.84 -33.19
CA ALA A 618 -7.33 -1.93 -33.33
C ALA A 618 -5.98 -2.65 -33.35
N GLY A 619 -5.80 -3.66 -32.49
CA GLY A 619 -4.58 -4.47 -32.38
C GLY A 619 -4.55 -5.70 -33.29
N TRP A 620 -5.51 -5.83 -34.21
CA TRP A 620 -5.55 -6.98 -35.11
C TRP A 620 -4.29 -7.01 -35.99
N PRO A 621 -3.62 -8.17 -36.15
CA PRO A 621 -2.41 -8.31 -36.97
C PRO A 621 -2.61 -7.74 -38.38
N ASP A 622 -1.55 -7.44 -39.14
CA ASP A 622 -1.58 -6.78 -40.47
C ASP A 622 -2.49 -7.44 -41.55
N ALA A 623 -3.16 -8.56 -41.24
CA ALA A 623 -4.22 -9.16 -42.03
C ALA A 623 -5.56 -8.38 -41.96
N THR A 624 -6.48 -8.66 -42.88
CA THR A 624 -7.84 -8.10 -42.82
C THR A 624 -8.58 -8.56 -41.56
N VAL A 625 -9.30 -7.65 -40.90
CA VAL A 625 -10.14 -7.97 -39.74
C VAL A 625 -11.30 -8.88 -40.19
N PRO A 626 -11.60 -10.00 -39.51
CA PRO A 626 -12.68 -10.91 -39.88
C PRO A 626 -14.05 -10.21 -39.88
N ALA A 627 -14.88 -10.52 -40.88
CA ALA A 627 -16.22 -9.93 -41.01
C ALA A 627 -17.10 -10.22 -39.78
N GLU A 628 -17.01 -11.44 -39.21
CA GLU A 628 -17.79 -11.81 -38.03
C GLU A 628 -17.45 -10.96 -36.80
N LEU A 629 -16.18 -10.53 -36.67
CA LEU A 629 -15.76 -9.62 -35.60
C LEU A 629 -16.30 -8.22 -35.85
N CYS A 630 -16.20 -7.72 -37.09
CA CYS A 630 -16.74 -6.43 -37.48
C CYS A 630 -18.26 -6.35 -37.25
N ASP A 631 -19.00 -7.37 -37.67
CA ASP A 631 -20.45 -7.47 -37.53
C ASP A 631 -20.88 -7.51 -36.05
N ALA A 632 -20.22 -8.33 -35.24
CA ALA A 632 -20.51 -8.41 -33.81
C ALA A 632 -20.18 -7.10 -33.07
N PHE A 633 -19.03 -6.49 -33.40
CA PHE A 633 -18.63 -5.21 -32.84
C PHE A 633 -19.63 -4.10 -33.17
N GLN A 634 -20.05 -3.99 -34.42
CA GLN A 634 -21.08 -3.03 -34.85
C GLN A 634 -22.44 -3.29 -34.18
N ALA A 635 -22.85 -4.56 -34.07
CA ALA A 635 -24.07 -4.93 -33.38
C ALA A 635 -24.04 -4.50 -31.91
N LEU A 636 -22.93 -4.69 -31.21
CA LEU A 636 -22.78 -4.28 -29.81
C LEU A 636 -22.74 -2.76 -29.66
N ILE A 637 -22.01 -2.02 -30.53
CA ILE A 637 -22.05 -0.55 -30.55
C ILE A 637 -23.50 -0.06 -30.65
N SER A 638 -24.28 -0.61 -31.60
CA SER A 638 -25.68 -0.20 -31.78
C SER A 638 -26.59 -0.43 -30.55
N ARG A 639 -26.22 -1.38 -29.67
CA ARG A 639 -26.92 -1.70 -28.42
C ARG A 639 -26.44 -0.88 -27.23
N SER A 640 -25.25 -0.29 -27.33
CA SER A 640 -24.52 0.34 -26.22
C SER A 640 -24.45 1.87 -26.27
N VAL A 641 -24.79 2.47 -27.40
CA VAL A 641 -24.61 3.92 -27.67
C VAL A 641 -25.79 4.79 -27.20
N ILE A 642 -27.01 4.24 -27.11
CA ILE A 642 -28.22 5.01 -26.75
C ILE A 642 -29.05 4.26 -25.72
N GLU A 643 -29.60 5.00 -24.75
CA GLU A 643 -30.54 4.45 -23.79
C GLU A 643 -31.94 4.33 -24.42
N HIS A 644 -32.45 3.11 -24.59
CA HIS A 644 -33.79 2.90 -25.16
C HIS A 644 -34.44 1.65 -24.58
N ALA A 645 -35.15 1.83 -23.47
CA ALA A 645 -35.73 0.74 -22.68
C ALA A 645 -36.64 -0.19 -23.52
N GLU A 646 -37.52 0.37 -24.36
CA GLU A 646 -38.44 -0.42 -25.20
C GLU A 646 -37.75 -1.31 -26.24
N LYS A 647 -36.53 -0.94 -26.66
CA LYS A 647 -35.70 -1.69 -27.61
C LYS A 647 -34.63 -2.53 -26.92
N GLY A 648 -34.63 -2.55 -25.58
CA GLY A 648 -33.63 -3.24 -24.77
C GLY A 648 -32.19 -2.75 -24.99
N ARG A 649 -32.02 -1.49 -25.40
CA ARG A 649 -30.70 -0.85 -25.56
C ARG A 649 -30.32 -0.14 -24.27
N VAL A 650 -29.04 -0.20 -23.92
CA VAL A 650 -28.49 0.39 -22.68
C VAL A 650 -27.38 1.34 -23.07
N GLY A 651 -27.40 2.59 -22.58
CA GLY A 651 -26.38 3.61 -22.85
C GLY A 651 -25.07 3.32 -22.12
N ALA A 652 -24.47 2.16 -22.34
CA ALA A 652 -23.30 1.64 -21.63
C ALA A 652 -22.03 2.50 -21.82
N LEU A 653 -21.92 3.19 -22.95
CA LEU A 653 -20.77 4.03 -23.28
C LEU A 653 -20.82 5.42 -22.62
N THR A 654 -21.92 5.76 -21.95
CA THR A 654 -22.06 7.03 -21.22
C THR A 654 -21.22 7.07 -19.94
N ASP A 655 -20.83 8.27 -19.51
CA ASP A 655 -20.04 8.49 -18.29
C ASP A 655 -20.68 7.96 -17.01
N ARG A 656 -22.01 7.91 -17.01
CA ARG A 656 -22.83 7.40 -15.91
C ARG A 656 -22.43 5.99 -15.45
N TYR A 657 -21.91 5.18 -16.35
CA TYR A 657 -21.45 3.80 -16.07
C TYR A 657 -19.93 3.67 -16.08
N SER A 658 -19.18 4.77 -16.14
CA SER A 658 -17.74 4.76 -15.92
C SER A 658 -17.44 4.22 -14.50
N PRO A 659 -16.40 3.40 -14.31
CA PRO A 659 -16.02 2.90 -13.00
C PRO A 659 -15.64 4.05 -12.06
N ASN A 660 -16.60 4.48 -11.24
CA ASN A 660 -16.46 5.65 -10.39
C ASN A 660 -16.04 5.24 -8.97
N ARG A 661 -14.79 5.49 -8.55
CA ARG A 661 -14.39 5.53 -7.14
C ARG A 661 -13.17 6.42 -6.98
N VAL A 662 -13.36 7.62 -6.42
CA VAL A 662 -12.52 8.51 -5.58
C VAL A 662 -10.97 8.50 -5.72
N PHE A 663 -10.33 7.43 -6.19
CA PHE A 663 -8.88 7.23 -6.34
C PHE A 663 -8.43 6.50 -7.61
N ALA A 664 -9.31 5.99 -8.49
CA ALA A 664 -8.90 5.32 -9.74
C ALA A 664 -9.67 5.88 -10.96
N ARG A 665 -8.93 6.47 -11.91
CA ARG A 665 -9.46 6.92 -13.21
C ARG A 665 -9.45 5.76 -14.20
N GLU A 666 -10.44 5.68 -15.07
CA GLU A 666 -10.39 4.84 -16.26
C GLU A 666 -9.18 5.29 -17.10
N GLU A 667 -8.18 4.42 -17.34
CA GLU A 667 -6.88 4.82 -17.95
C GLU A 667 -7.02 5.39 -19.39
N SER A 668 -8.12 5.11 -20.07
CA SER A 668 -8.45 5.60 -21.42
C SER A 668 -9.96 5.71 -21.61
N SER A 669 -10.43 6.62 -22.47
CA SER A 669 -11.86 6.78 -22.75
C SER A 669 -12.36 5.79 -23.82
N PRO A 670 -13.65 5.42 -23.82
CA PRO A 670 -14.21 4.57 -24.88
C PRO A 670 -14.04 5.16 -26.27
N ALA A 671 -14.11 6.49 -26.41
CA ALA A 671 -13.96 7.17 -27.69
C ALA A 671 -12.57 6.93 -28.32
N GLN A 672 -11.53 6.89 -27.49
CA GLN A 672 -10.17 6.59 -27.95
C GLN A 672 -10.07 5.15 -28.49
N ASP A 673 -10.58 4.17 -27.74
CA ASP A 673 -10.60 2.75 -28.14
C ASP A 673 -11.40 2.56 -29.45
N LEU A 674 -12.59 3.17 -29.54
CA LEU A 674 -13.46 3.13 -30.72
C LEU A 674 -12.80 3.77 -31.95
N THR A 675 -12.08 4.88 -31.77
CA THR A 675 -11.41 5.55 -32.88
C THR A 675 -10.20 4.76 -33.37
N ALA A 676 -9.45 4.13 -32.47
CA ALA A 676 -8.38 3.20 -32.84
C ALA A 676 -8.92 2.02 -33.65
N ALA A 677 -10.08 1.46 -33.26
CA ALA A 677 -10.76 0.41 -34.02
C ALA A 677 -11.19 0.90 -35.41
N TRP A 678 -11.82 2.08 -35.49
CA TRP A 678 -12.30 2.68 -36.74
C TRP A 678 -11.18 2.84 -37.78
N ARG A 679 -9.97 3.23 -37.36
CA ARG A 679 -8.80 3.35 -38.26
C ARG A 679 -8.40 2.03 -38.91
N ARG A 680 -8.74 0.88 -38.31
CA ARG A 680 -8.39 -0.45 -38.82
C ARG A 680 -9.46 -1.06 -39.74
N LEU A 681 -10.70 -0.59 -39.65
CA LEU A 681 -11.83 -1.07 -40.45
C LEU A 681 -11.72 -0.63 -41.92
N ASP A 682 -12.38 -1.37 -42.82
CA ASP A 682 -12.53 -0.96 -44.23
C ASP A 682 -13.63 0.11 -44.40
N GLY A 683 -13.67 0.76 -45.57
CA GLY A 683 -14.55 1.90 -45.83
C GLY A 683 -16.04 1.63 -45.57
N SER A 684 -16.53 0.42 -45.87
CA SER A 684 -17.94 0.08 -45.62
C SER A 684 -18.25 -0.05 -44.13
N HIS A 685 -17.37 -0.72 -43.37
CA HIS A 685 -17.53 -0.88 -41.93
C HIS A 685 -17.27 0.41 -41.16
N GLN A 686 -16.39 1.29 -41.67
CA GLN A 686 -16.15 2.63 -41.16
C GLN A 686 -17.41 3.49 -41.19
N GLU A 687 -18.13 3.51 -42.32
CA GLU A 687 -19.36 4.27 -42.48
C GLU A 687 -20.48 3.77 -41.56
N VAL A 688 -20.68 2.44 -41.50
CA VAL A 688 -21.69 1.83 -40.62
C VAL A 688 -21.42 2.12 -39.15
N MET A 689 -20.16 2.05 -38.72
CA MET A 689 -19.77 2.37 -37.34
C MET A 689 -20.07 3.83 -37.00
N LEU A 690 -19.71 4.79 -37.87
CA LEU A 690 -19.99 6.21 -37.65
C LEU A 690 -21.50 6.49 -37.61
N GLN A 691 -22.30 5.82 -38.45
CA GLN A 691 -23.77 5.92 -38.42
C GLN A 691 -24.36 5.40 -37.10
N ALA A 692 -23.83 4.31 -36.56
CA ALA A 692 -24.26 3.78 -35.27
C ALA A 692 -23.90 4.72 -34.11
N LEU A 693 -22.66 5.25 -34.09
CA LEU A 693 -22.21 6.22 -33.09
C LEU A 693 -23.00 7.52 -33.15
N ALA A 694 -23.38 7.98 -34.34
CA ALA A 694 -24.24 9.16 -34.54
C ALA A 694 -25.68 8.99 -33.99
N GLN A 695 -26.06 7.82 -33.46
CA GLN A 695 -27.31 7.65 -32.73
C GLN A 695 -27.20 8.05 -31.25
N SER A 696 -26.00 8.31 -30.73
CA SER A 696 -25.79 8.66 -29.32
C SER A 696 -26.63 9.87 -28.90
N ASP A 697 -27.10 9.82 -27.66
CA ASP A 697 -27.66 10.93 -26.90
C ASP A 697 -26.68 11.50 -25.86
N ASP A 698 -25.46 10.96 -25.78
CA ASP A 698 -24.42 11.44 -24.89
C ASP A 698 -23.45 12.41 -25.59
N PRO A 699 -23.44 13.70 -25.19
CA PRO A 699 -22.52 14.69 -25.75
C PRO A 699 -21.05 14.39 -25.46
N VAL A 700 -20.71 13.74 -24.34
CA VAL A 700 -19.31 13.48 -23.97
C VAL A 700 -18.69 12.51 -24.97
N LEU A 701 -19.31 11.34 -25.16
CA LEU A 701 -18.85 10.35 -26.13
C LEU A 701 -18.65 10.95 -27.52
N LEU A 702 -19.62 11.73 -28.01
CA LEU A 702 -19.53 12.35 -29.34
C LEU A 702 -18.45 13.43 -29.42
N ALA A 703 -18.28 14.22 -28.35
CA ALA A 703 -17.25 15.24 -28.27
C ALA A 703 -15.84 14.61 -28.28
N GLU A 704 -15.60 13.60 -27.46
CA GLU A 704 -14.33 12.87 -27.44
C GLU A 704 -14.06 12.13 -28.76
N LEU A 705 -15.08 11.55 -29.41
CA LEU A 705 -14.95 10.99 -30.75
C LEU A 705 -14.48 12.06 -31.76
N CYS A 706 -15.03 13.28 -31.68
CA CYS A 706 -14.57 14.39 -32.52
C CYS A 706 -13.13 14.82 -32.24
N GLN A 707 -12.61 14.59 -31.04
CA GLN A 707 -11.21 14.88 -30.70
C GLN A 707 -10.26 13.87 -31.36
N HIS A 708 -10.64 12.59 -31.39
CA HIS A 708 -9.76 11.52 -31.85
C HIS A 708 -9.91 11.14 -33.33
N LEU A 709 -11.08 11.36 -33.94
CA LEU A 709 -11.35 11.03 -35.34
C LEU A 709 -10.59 11.97 -36.30
N PRO A 710 -10.21 11.50 -37.50
CA PRO A 710 -9.68 12.39 -38.54
C PRO A 710 -10.78 13.29 -39.10
N ALA A 711 -10.39 14.45 -39.64
CA ALA A 711 -11.32 15.48 -40.11
C ALA A 711 -12.40 14.98 -41.09
N ALA A 712 -12.08 14.03 -41.97
CA ALA A 712 -13.02 13.46 -42.93
C ALA A 712 -14.19 12.68 -42.27
N ALA A 713 -13.98 12.12 -41.08
CA ALA A 713 -14.95 11.29 -40.37
C ALA A 713 -15.84 12.09 -39.40
N LYS A 714 -15.47 13.33 -39.06
CA LYS A 714 -16.17 14.18 -38.08
C LYS A 714 -17.56 14.69 -38.50
N PRO A 715 -17.86 15.03 -39.77
CA PRO A 715 -19.06 15.81 -40.09
C PRO A 715 -20.39 15.22 -39.60
N GLY A 716 -20.57 13.90 -39.70
CA GLY A 716 -21.79 13.23 -39.22
C GLY A 716 -21.92 13.25 -37.69
N ILE A 717 -20.82 12.99 -36.98
CA ILE A 717 -20.76 13.02 -35.52
C ILE A 717 -20.97 14.44 -34.98
N GLN A 718 -20.32 15.44 -35.58
CA GLN A 718 -20.50 16.85 -35.22
C GLN A 718 -21.93 17.35 -35.50
N ALA A 719 -22.54 16.93 -36.60
CA ALA A 719 -23.92 17.27 -36.91
C ALA A 719 -24.88 16.72 -35.84
N ARG A 720 -24.66 15.48 -35.37
CA ARG A 720 -25.43 14.92 -34.25
C ARG A 720 -25.16 15.66 -32.96
N LEU A 721 -23.89 15.90 -32.61
CA LEU A 721 -23.49 16.58 -31.39
C LEU A 721 -24.18 17.94 -31.26
N ARG A 722 -24.22 18.73 -32.35
CA ARG A 722 -24.91 20.04 -32.37
C ARG A 722 -26.43 19.98 -32.26
N GLN A 723 -27.05 18.82 -32.49
CA GLN A 723 -28.47 18.61 -32.23
C GLN A 723 -28.76 18.38 -30.73
N LEU A 724 -27.80 17.81 -29.98
CA LEU A 724 -27.95 17.47 -28.57
C LEU A 724 -27.89 18.70 -27.66
N LYS A 725 -28.86 19.60 -27.80
CA LYS A 725 -29.12 20.67 -26.85
C LYS A 725 -29.44 20.11 -25.48
N PRO A 726 -29.38 20.90 -24.39
CA PRO A 726 -29.49 20.36 -23.05
C PRO A 726 -30.74 19.49 -22.77
N GLY A 727 -31.91 19.87 -23.30
CA GLY A 727 -33.13 19.05 -23.21
C GLY A 727 -33.22 17.85 -24.15
N GLU A 728 -32.32 17.72 -25.12
CA GLU A 728 -32.22 16.57 -26.06
C GLU A 728 -31.05 15.62 -25.71
N ALA A 729 -30.15 16.05 -24.84
CA ALA A 729 -29.03 15.27 -24.35
C ALA A 729 -29.45 14.30 -23.24
N SER A 730 -28.62 13.29 -22.97
CA SER A 730 -28.81 12.37 -21.85
C SER A 730 -28.88 13.11 -20.51
N GLU A 731 -29.83 12.70 -19.65
CA GLU A 731 -30.05 13.27 -18.32
C GLU A 731 -28.82 13.14 -17.41
N LEU A 732 -28.45 14.25 -16.76
CA LEU A 732 -27.34 14.34 -15.81
C LEU A 732 -27.78 13.96 -14.40
N TRP A 733 -26.93 13.21 -13.69
CA TRP A 733 -27.21 12.72 -12.33
C TRP A 733 -26.33 13.40 -11.29
N THR A 734 -25.17 13.97 -11.68
CA THR A 734 -24.20 14.56 -10.74
C THR A 734 -23.45 15.77 -11.33
N TRP A 735 -22.96 16.67 -10.45
CA TRP A 735 -22.13 17.82 -10.85
C TRP A 735 -20.83 17.46 -11.61
N PRO A 736 -20.10 16.37 -11.25
CA PRO A 736 -18.95 15.92 -12.04
C PRO A 736 -19.29 15.59 -13.50
N GLU A 737 -20.43 14.96 -13.76
CA GLU A 737 -20.86 14.64 -15.13
C GLU A 737 -21.08 15.91 -15.96
N LEU A 738 -21.71 16.94 -15.38
CA LEU A 738 -21.89 18.23 -16.05
C LEU A 738 -20.54 18.89 -16.36
N GLN A 739 -19.64 18.93 -15.38
CA GLN A 739 -18.33 19.55 -15.53
C GLN A 739 -17.53 18.85 -16.65
N HIS A 740 -17.50 17.52 -16.67
CA HIS A 740 -16.82 16.75 -17.71
C HIS A 740 -17.48 16.89 -19.08
N ARG A 741 -18.81 17.01 -19.15
CA ARG A 741 -19.54 17.34 -20.38
C ARG A 741 -19.10 18.66 -20.99
N ILE A 742 -19.08 19.72 -20.20
CA ILE A 742 -18.66 21.05 -20.66
C ILE A 742 -17.18 21.01 -21.08
N GLU A 743 -16.31 20.40 -20.28
CA GLU A 743 -14.89 20.23 -20.60
C GLU A 743 -14.70 19.52 -21.95
N SER A 744 -15.37 18.39 -22.16
CA SER A 744 -15.26 17.60 -23.39
C SER A 744 -15.73 18.37 -24.63
N LEU A 745 -16.82 19.15 -24.50
CA LEU A 745 -17.32 20.03 -25.55
C LEU A 745 -16.33 21.15 -25.90
N LEU A 746 -15.70 21.75 -24.88
CA LEU A 746 -14.67 22.77 -25.08
C LEU A 746 -13.45 22.21 -25.82
N VAL A 747 -12.99 21.01 -25.46
CA VAL A 747 -11.87 20.34 -26.12
C VAL A 747 -12.23 19.93 -27.56
N ALA A 748 -13.49 19.54 -27.81
CA ALA A 748 -13.99 19.22 -29.16
C ALA A 748 -14.20 20.47 -30.05
N GLY A 749 -14.12 21.68 -29.49
CA GLY A 749 -14.31 22.93 -30.22
C GLY A 749 -15.77 23.35 -30.45
N GLU A 750 -16.74 22.70 -29.79
CA GLU A 750 -18.17 23.01 -29.88
C GLU A 750 -18.58 24.07 -28.85
N TYR A 751 -17.97 25.25 -28.94
CA TYR A 751 -18.10 26.33 -27.96
C TYR A 751 -19.55 26.81 -27.74
N GLY A 752 -20.32 26.91 -28.83
CA GLY A 752 -21.73 27.32 -28.74
C GLY A 752 -22.58 26.32 -27.93
N LEU A 753 -22.31 25.02 -28.08
CA LEU A 753 -23.02 23.99 -27.33
C LEU A 753 -22.56 23.92 -25.86
N ALA A 754 -21.25 24.09 -25.62
CA ALA A 754 -20.72 24.22 -24.27
C ALA A 754 -21.37 25.38 -23.51
N ARG A 755 -21.63 26.51 -24.19
CA ARG A 755 -22.38 27.63 -23.63
C ARG A 755 -23.81 27.24 -23.26
N GLU A 756 -24.56 26.62 -24.18
CA GLU A 756 -25.95 26.23 -23.90
C GLU A 756 -26.07 25.33 -22.65
N HIS A 757 -25.12 24.41 -22.44
CA HIS A 757 -25.07 23.58 -21.23
C HIS A 757 -24.60 24.32 -19.97
N LEU A 758 -23.71 25.30 -20.10
CA LEU A 758 -23.27 26.13 -18.98
C LEU A 758 -24.42 27.05 -18.51
N ASP A 759 -25.16 27.63 -19.46
CA ASP A 759 -26.28 28.55 -19.20
C ASP A 759 -27.45 27.81 -18.52
N GLU A 760 -27.78 26.57 -18.93
CA GLU A 760 -28.81 25.75 -18.25
C GLU A 760 -28.44 25.49 -16.78
N ALA A 761 -27.15 25.27 -16.50
CA ALA A 761 -26.68 24.99 -15.15
C ALA A 761 -26.70 26.23 -14.23
N GLU A 762 -26.78 27.46 -14.78
CA GLU A 762 -26.85 28.68 -13.97
C GLU A 762 -28.10 28.70 -13.07
N GLU A 763 -29.21 28.10 -13.50
CA GLU A 763 -30.47 28.07 -12.74
C GLU A 763 -30.35 27.28 -11.41
N ASP A 764 -29.47 26.29 -11.36
CA ASP A 764 -29.24 25.42 -10.20
C ASP A 764 -27.87 25.65 -9.52
N LEU A 765 -27.04 26.58 -10.02
CA LEU A 765 -25.68 26.83 -9.55
C LEU A 765 -25.63 27.21 -8.06
N ASP A 766 -26.66 27.89 -7.57
CA ASP A 766 -26.84 28.27 -6.16
C ASP A 766 -27.06 27.06 -5.23
N ARG A 767 -27.32 25.87 -5.78
CA ARG A 767 -27.40 24.59 -5.04
C ARG A 767 -26.13 23.76 -5.14
N ALA A 768 -25.22 24.10 -6.06
CA ALA A 768 -23.96 23.39 -6.23
C ALA A 768 -23.01 23.64 -5.05
N PRO A 769 -22.26 22.62 -4.58
CA PRO A 769 -21.15 22.82 -3.65
C PRO A 769 -20.09 23.81 -4.19
N PRO A 770 -19.38 24.57 -3.33
CA PRO A 770 -18.44 25.62 -3.75
C PRO A 770 -17.38 25.19 -4.77
N GLN A 771 -16.88 23.96 -4.66
CA GLN A 771 -15.87 23.40 -5.58
C GLN A 771 -16.38 23.26 -7.02
N PHE A 772 -17.67 22.92 -7.21
CA PHE A 772 -18.25 22.80 -8.54
C PHE A 772 -18.59 24.17 -9.12
N ARG A 773 -18.96 25.13 -8.28
CA ARG A 773 -19.10 26.55 -8.71
C ARG A 773 -17.79 27.10 -9.24
N LEU A 774 -16.68 26.85 -8.53
CA LEU A 774 -15.34 27.23 -9.00
C LEU A 774 -14.97 26.52 -10.30
N GLY A 775 -15.24 25.22 -10.39
CA GLY A 775 -14.98 24.42 -11.60
C GLY A 775 -15.72 24.97 -12.82
N LEU A 776 -17.02 25.21 -12.70
CA LEU A 776 -17.86 25.78 -13.76
C LEU A 776 -17.46 27.21 -14.12
N PHE A 777 -17.11 28.04 -13.14
CA PHE A 777 -16.56 29.37 -13.40
C PHE A 777 -15.27 29.31 -14.22
N GLY A 778 -14.35 28.42 -13.86
CA GLY A 778 -13.11 28.19 -14.61
C GLY A 778 -13.36 27.75 -16.06
N LEU A 779 -14.33 26.85 -16.28
CA LEU A 779 -14.75 26.43 -17.62
C LEU A 779 -15.41 27.58 -18.41
N GLY A 780 -16.20 28.43 -17.76
CA GLY A 780 -16.77 29.64 -18.35
C GLY A 780 -15.70 30.63 -18.83
N LEU A 781 -14.66 30.87 -18.02
CA LEU A 781 -13.52 31.71 -18.42
C LEU A 781 -12.75 31.10 -19.59
N GLN A 782 -12.55 29.78 -19.58
CA GLN A 782 -11.92 29.06 -20.69
C GLN A 782 -12.72 29.18 -21.98
N LEU A 783 -14.04 29.03 -21.91
CA LEU A 783 -14.96 29.22 -23.04
C LEU A 783 -14.82 30.61 -23.64
N LEU A 784 -14.86 31.66 -22.82
CA LEU A 784 -14.69 33.05 -23.26
C LEU A 784 -13.34 33.28 -23.96
N LEU A 785 -12.26 32.68 -23.44
CA LEU A 785 -10.94 32.75 -24.05
C LEU A 785 -10.91 32.08 -25.44
N LYS A 786 -11.50 30.88 -25.56
CA LYS A 786 -11.54 30.09 -26.79
C LYS A 786 -12.39 30.73 -27.89
N GLU A 787 -13.49 31.37 -27.51
CA GLU A 787 -14.33 32.15 -28.43
C GLU A 787 -13.72 33.48 -28.85
N LYS A 788 -12.62 33.90 -28.22
CA LYS A 788 -12.02 35.23 -28.39
C LYS A 788 -12.97 36.37 -27.99
N ASN A 789 -13.88 36.11 -27.04
CA ASN A 789 -14.79 37.13 -26.51
C ASN A 789 -14.09 37.95 -25.41
N TRP A 790 -13.14 38.78 -25.86
CA TRP A 790 -12.29 39.59 -25.00
C TRP A 790 -13.08 40.53 -24.10
N THR A 791 -14.15 41.12 -24.62
CA THR A 791 -15.00 42.06 -23.87
C THR A 791 -15.66 41.39 -22.67
N ALA A 792 -16.23 40.20 -22.86
CA ALA A 792 -16.89 39.47 -21.77
C ALA A 792 -15.88 38.96 -20.74
N LEU A 793 -14.70 38.50 -21.17
CA LEU A 793 -13.62 38.07 -20.28
C LEU A 793 -13.06 39.23 -19.45
N ASP A 794 -12.90 40.41 -20.06
CA ASP A 794 -12.44 41.61 -19.38
C ASP A 794 -13.50 42.10 -18.37
N SER A 795 -14.80 41.92 -18.64
CA SER A 795 -15.89 42.27 -17.72
C SER A 795 -16.30 41.18 -16.73
N ALA A 796 -15.70 39.98 -16.78
CA ALA A 796 -16.09 38.86 -15.93
C ALA A 796 -15.92 39.17 -14.43
N VAL A 797 -16.89 38.71 -13.63
CA VAL A 797 -16.96 38.95 -12.18
C VAL A 797 -16.95 37.61 -11.45
N ILE A 798 -16.33 37.58 -10.27
CA ILE A 798 -16.27 36.39 -9.42
C ILE A 798 -17.66 36.08 -8.84
N PRO A 799 -18.09 34.81 -8.78
CA PRO A 799 -19.36 34.43 -8.16
C PRO A 799 -19.45 34.89 -6.69
N THR A 800 -20.60 35.45 -6.30
CA THR A 800 -20.81 36.11 -5.00
C THR A 800 -20.99 35.15 -3.82
N ALA A 801 -21.33 33.89 -4.08
CA ALA A 801 -21.63 32.86 -3.08
C ALA A 801 -20.49 31.84 -2.89
N LEU A 802 -19.23 32.30 -2.92
CA LEU A 802 -18.05 31.48 -2.65
C LEU A 802 -17.51 31.77 -1.24
N ASP A 803 -16.92 30.77 -0.59
CA ASP A 803 -16.17 31.00 0.65
C ASP A 803 -14.87 31.79 0.36
N VAL A 804 -14.25 32.31 1.43
CA VAL A 804 -13.03 33.13 1.31
C VAL A 804 -11.90 32.44 0.54
N PRO A 805 -11.54 31.16 0.80
CA PRO A 805 -10.47 30.50 0.05
C PRO A 805 -10.85 30.27 -1.42
N THR A 806 -12.08 29.86 -1.73
CA THR A 806 -12.55 29.63 -3.11
C THR A 806 -12.63 30.93 -3.89
N THR A 807 -12.96 32.05 -3.23
CA THR A 807 -12.95 33.40 -3.84
C THR A 807 -11.55 33.79 -4.32
N ARG A 808 -10.49 33.49 -3.52
CA ARG A 808 -9.10 33.74 -3.95
C ARG A 808 -8.72 32.89 -5.15
N GLN A 809 -9.10 31.61 -5.16
CA GLN A 809 -8.85 30.71 -6.29
C GLN A 809 -9.57 31.18 -7.57
N ALA A 810 -10.82 31.64 -7.45
CA ALA A 810 -11.55 32.23 -8.56
C ALA A 810 -10.87 33.50 -9.10
N GLN A 811 -10.36 34.37 -8.21
CA GLN A 811 -9.58 35.54 -8.63
C GLN A 811 -8.31 35.14 -9.38
N ASP A 812 -7.61 34.10 -8.93
CA ASP A 812 -6.40 33.61 -9.60
C ASP A 812 -6.70 33.05 -10.98
N GLN A 813 -7.81 32.29 -11.13
CA GLN A 813 -8.28 31.82 -12.44
C GLN A 813 -8.62 33.01 -13.36
N LEU A 814 -9.36 34.00 -12.86
CA LEU A 814 -9.70 35.20 -13.62
C LEU A 814 -8.46 35.97 -14.08
N ASP A 815 -7.50 36.18 -13.18
CA ASP A 815 -6.23 36.85 -13.49
C ASP A 815 -5.41 36.06 -14.50
N PHE A 816 -5.37 34.74 -14.38
CA PHE A 816 -4.71 33.85 -15.34
C PHE A 816 -5.33 33.95 -16.73
N TYR A 817 -6.65 33.81 -16.86
CA TYR A 817 -7.31 33.85 -18.16
C TYR A 817 -7.23 35.25 -18.79
N ARG A 818 -7.31 36.33 -18.00
CA ARG A 818 -7.10 37.70 -18.50
C ARG A 818 -5.67 37.90 -19.02
N ALA A 819 -4.65 37.49 -18.26
CA ALA A 819 -3.25 37.59 -18.69
C ALA A 819 -2.97 36.73 -19.93
N THR A 820 -3.49 35.50 -19.97
CA THR A 820 -3.39 34.61 -21.12
C THR A 820 -4.09 35.19 -22.35
N SER A 821 -5.21 35.90 -22.19
CA SER A 821 -5.87 36.58 -23.30
C SER A 821 -4.99 37.67 -23.94
N GLN A 822 -4.14 38.34 -23.17
CA GLN A 822 -3.21 39.34 -23.72
C GLN A 822 -2.14 38.69 -24.60
N LEU A 823 -1.72 37.46 -24.29
CA LEU A 823 -0.79 36.71 -25.13
C LEU A 823 -1.42 36.38 -26.51
N LEU A 824 -2.72 36.10 -26.54
CA LEU A 824 -3.46 35.71 -27.75
C LEU A 824 -3.95 36.89 -28.61
N ARG A 825 -3.96 38.12 -28.07
CA ARG A 825 -4.39 39.34 -28.80
C ARG A 825 -3.22 39.86 -29.66
N GLN A 826 -3.52 40.31 -30.88
CA GLN A 826 -2.51 40.86 -31.80
C GLN A 826 -1.74 42.07 -31.22
N ASN A 827 -2.38 42.86 -30.36
CA ASN A 827 -1.78 44.02 -29.66
C ASN A 827 -1.99 43.93 -28.14
N GLY A 828 -1.94 42.71 -27.57
CA GLY A 828 -2.11 42.54 -26.14
C GLY A 828 -0.95 43.10 -25.33
N ASN A 829 -1.22 43.50 -24.09
CA ASN A 829 -0.20 44.02 -23.19
C ASN A 829 0.63 42.87 -22.58
N LEU A 830 1.66 42.44 -23.32
CA LEU A 830 2.54 41.35 -22.90
C LEU A 830 3.35 41.67 -21.63
N ALA A 831 3.66 42.95 -21.39
CA ALA A 831 4.40 43.36 -20.20
C ALA A 831 3.57 43.13 -18.92
N ASP A 832 2.33 43.61 -18.91
CA ASP A 832 1.42 43.43 -17.77
C ASP A 832 1.04 41.95 -17.60
N ALA A 833 0.80 41.25 -18.70
CA ALA A 833 0.52 39.81 -18.66
C ALA A 833 1.65 39.02 -18.01
N ARG A 834 2.92 39.33 -18.35
CA ARG A 834 4.09 38.72 -17.74
C ARG A 834 4.14 38.95 -16.23
N ILE A 835 3.89 40.19 -15.78
CA ILE A 835 3.88 40.54 -14.35
C ILE A 835 2.82 39.72 -13.60
N VAL A 836 1.60 39.65 -14.14
CA VAL A 836 0.50 38.89 -13.53
C VAL A 836 0.81 37.40 -13.46
N LEU A 837 1.27 36.81 -14.57
CA LEU A 837 1.61 35.38 -14.63
C LEU A 837 2.81 35.03 -13.75
N GLN A 838 3.83 35.89 -13.67
CA GLN A 838 4.96 35.70 -12.76
C GLN A 838 4.50 35.70 -11.30
N ARG A 839 3.66 36.66 -10.91
CA ARG A 839 3.04 36.71 -9.58
C ARG A 839 2.23 35.45 -9.26
N LEU A 840 1.49 34.93 -10.23
CA LEU A 840 0.73 33.68 -10.07
C LEU A 840 1.65 32.47 -9.96
N SER A 841 2.68 32.37 -10.81
CA SER A 841 3.65 31.26 -10.83
C SER A 841 4.59 31.22 -9.61
N ALA A 842 4.83 32.37 -8.98
CA ALA A 842 5.66 32.48 -7.78
C ALA A 842 4.97 31.95 -6.51
N ARG A 843 3.67 31.62 -6.60
CA ARG A 843 2.94 31.09 -5.45
C ARG A 843 3.31 29.63 -5.19
N PRO A 844 3.39 29.23 -3.92
CA PRO A 844 3.49 27.84 -3.59
C PRO A 844 2.32 27.02 -4.18
N GLY A 845 2.61 25.91 -4.85
CA GLY A 845 1.63 25.01 -5.47
C GLY A 845 0.97 25.57 -6.73
N ALA A 846 1.54 26.61 -7.34
CA ALA A 846 1.01 27.20 -8.57
C ALA A 846 0.90 26.18 -9.71
N ALA A 847 -0.09 26.36 -10.58
CA ALA A 847 -0.25 25.53 -11.77
C ALA A 847 0.93 25.71 -12.73
N SER A 848 1.39 24.60 -13.32
CA SER A 848 2.44 24.59 -14.34
C SER A 848 2.11 25.55 -15.49
N ALA A 849 0.83 25.59 -15.91
CA ALA A 849 0.31 26.50 -16.92
C ALA A 849 0.66 27.98 -16.69
N TYR A 850 0.78 28.43 -15.44
CA TYR A 850 1.16 29.82 -15.13
C TYR A 850 2.59 30.09 -15.57
N LYS A 851 3.52 29.21 -15.22
CA LYS A 851 4.94 29.32 -15.57
C LYS A 851 5.18 29.05 -17.05
N GLU A 852 4.46 28.11 -17.64
CA GLU A 852 4.46 27.88 -19.09
C GLU A 852 4.07 29.14 -19.86
N ASN A 853 3.03 29.86 -19.42
CA ASN A 853 2.60 31.10 -20.06
C ASN A 853 3.57 32.25 -19.78
N VAL A 854 4.30 32.27 -18.66
CA VAL A 854 5.44 33.21 -18.48
C VAL A 854 6.49 32.98 -19.56
N PHE A 855 6.85 31.71 -19.82
CA PHE A 855 7.80 31.38 -20.88
C PHE A 855 7.27 31.75 -22.26
N ALA A 856 6.00 31.45 -22.56
CA ALA A 856 5.37 31.82 -23.82
C ALA A 856 5.39 33.34 -24.07
N VAL A 857 5.04 34.14 -23.05
CA VAL A 857 5.12 35.61 -23.12
C VAL A 857 6.56 36.08 -23.35
N ALA A 858 7.53 35.51 -22.64
CA ALA A 858 8.94 35.88 -22.78
C ALA A 858 9.48 35.55 -24.18
N ILE A 859 9.13 34.38 -24.73
CA ILE A 859 9.48 33.98 -26.10
C ILE A 859 8.85 34.94 -27.11
N GLN A 860 7.56 35.27 -26.97
CA GLN A 860 6.88 36.16 -27.90
C GLN A 860 7.40 37.61 -27.83
N GLN A 861 7.80 38.08 -26.64
CA GLN A 861 8.50 39.37 -26.49
C GLN A 861 9.86 39.39 -27.20
N LEU A 862 10.53 38.24 -27.28
CA LEU A 862 11.85 38.08 -27.90
C LEU A 862 11.76 37.95 -29.43
N LEU A 863 10.77 37.19 -29.93
CA LEU A 863 10.61 36.86 -31.35
C LEU A 863 9.69 37.81 -32.13
N GLY A 864 8.76 38.50 -31.46
CA GLY A 864 7.73 39.27 -32.16
C GLY A 864 6.80 38.36 -33.00
N PRO A 865 6.23 38.87 -34.11
CA PRO A 865 5.21 38.14 -34.89
C PRO A 865 5.75 37.13 -35.90
N THR A 866 7.06 37.12 -36.18
CA THR A 866 7.69 36.29 -37.23
C THR A 866 8.92 35.59 -36.69
N LEU A 867 9.09 34.31 -37.04
CA LEU A 867 10.27 33.54 -36.64
C LEU A 867 11.51 34.06 -37.39
N HIS A 868 12.55 34.41 -36.64
CA HIS A 868 13.82 34.84 -37.19
C HIS A 868 14.98 34.47 -36.26
N PRO A 869 16.21 34.25 -36.80
CA PRO A 869 17.37 33.94 -35.96
C PRO A 869 17.69 35.05 -34.97
N LEU A 870 17.86 34.68 -33.70
CA LEU A 870 18.25 35.60 -32.63
C LEU A 870 19.73 35.98 -32.76
N THR A 871 20.01 37.27 -32.65
CA THR A 871 21.37 37.82 -32.72
C THR A 871 21.67 38.77 -31.56
N GLY A 872 22.96 38.98 -31.26
CA GLY A 872 23.41 39.94 -30.24
C GLY A 872 22.85 39.67 -28.85
N ALA A 873 22.35 40.73 -28.19
CA ALA A 873 21.78 40.65 -26.84
C ALA A 873 20.55 39.73 -26.75
N ASN A 874 19.73 39.68 -27.82
CA ASN A 874 18.55 38.82 -27.85
C ASN A 874 18.93 37.33 -27.85
N LYS A 875 20.06 36.97 -28.49
CA LYS A 875 20.59 35.60 -28.41
C LYS A 875 20.97 35.21 -26.99
N ILE A 876 21.64 36.10 -26.25
CA ILE A 876 22.04 35.86 -24.85
C ILE A 876 20.80 35.68 -23.97
N THR A 877 19.80 36.56 -24.12
CA THR A 877 18.51 36.43 -23.42
C THR A 877 17.79 35.13 -23.78
N GLY A 878 17.81 34.73 -25.04
CA GLY A 878 17.24 33.46 -25.52
C GLY A 878 17.91 32.23 -24.90
N GLU A 879 19.24 32.20 -24.83
CA GLU A 879 19.98 31.09 -24.18
C GLU A 879 19.68 31.00 -22.67
N GLY A 880 19.58 32.15 -21.99
CA GLY A 880 19.18 32.19 -20.58
C GLY A 880 17.77 31.64 -20.36
N LEU A 881 16.83 32.04 -21.21
CA LEU A 881 15.45 31.55 -21.17
C LEU A 881 15.36 30.05 -21.47
N LEU A 882 16.16 29.54 -22.41
CA LEU A 882 16.22 28.11 -22.72
C LEU A 882 16.73 27.30 -21.52
N ALA A 883 17.71 27.82 -20.78
CA ALA A 883 18.21 27.17 -19.57
C ALA A 883 17.13 27.09 -18.47
N GLU A 884 16.33 28.15 -18.27
CA GLU A 884 15.20 28.14 -17.34
C GLU A 884 14.12 27.13 -17.74
N ILE A 885 13.84 27.02 -19.04
CA ILE A 885 12.88 26.03 -19.58
C ILE A 885 13.40 24.61 -19.38
N ASN A 886 14.67 24.34 -19.70
CA ASN A 886 15.29 23.02 -19.49
C ASN A 886 15.22 22.61 -18.02
N ALA A 887 15.56 23.51 -17.08
CA ALA A 887 15.47 23.22 -15.66
C ALA A 887 14.04 22.90 -15.20
N ALA A 888 13.02 23.49 -15.83
CA ALA A 888 11.62 23.18 -15.56
C ALA A 888 11.19 21.82 -16.16
N VAL A 889 11.73 21.43 -17.33
CA VAL A 889 11.49 20.12 -17.94
C VAL A 889 12.19 19.01 -17.16
N ASP A 890 13.45 19.20 -16.77
CA ASP A 890 14.26 18.21 -16.04
C ASP A 890 13.71 17.91 -14.64
N SER A 891 13.02 18.88 -14.01
CA SER A 891 12.38 18.66 -12.72
C SER A 891 11.17 17.73 -12.77
N ASP A 892 10.59 17.50 -13.95
CA ASP A 892 9.35 16.71 -14.12
C ASP A 892 9.20 16.11 -15.53
N GLU A 893 10.21 15.33 -15.95
CA GLU A 893 10.42 14.89 -17.35
C GLU A 893 9.23 14.08 -17.93
N GLN A 894 8.45 13.39 -17.09
CA GLN A 894 7.27 12.62 -17.51
C GLN A 894 6.00 13.46 -17.67
N LEU A 895 5.96 14.69 -17.13
CA LEU A 895 4.75 15.54 -17.09
C LEU A 895 4.90 16.84 -17.90
N ALA A 896 6.00 17.03 -18.63
CA ALA A 896 6.20 18.20 -19.47
C ALA A 896 5.09 18.30 -20.55
N SER A 897 4.30 19.38 -20.51
CA SER A 897 3.16 19.54 -21.42
C SER A 897 3.61 19.71 -22.88
N SER A 898 2.75 19.31 -23.83
CA SER A 898 2.98 19.54 -25.26
C SER A 898 3.20 21.02 -25.59
N THR A 899 2.55 21.91 -24.84
CA THR A 899 2.69 23.38 -24.98
C THR A 899 4.08 23.85 -24.58
N LEU A 900 4.60 23.37 -23.43
CA LEU A 900 5.95 23.72 -22.97
C LEU A 900 7.02 23.22 -23.95
N LEU A 901 6.89 21.97 -24.44
CA LEU A 901 7.80 21.39 -25.42
C LEU A 901 7.75 22.13 -26.76
N THR A 902 6.55 22.54 -27.20
CA THR A 902 6.37 23.37 -28.41
C THR A 902 7.09 24.71 -28.27
N ASN A 903 6.89 25.40 -27.14
CA ASN A 903 7.55 26.68 -26.86
C ASN A 903 9.07 26.56 -26.74
N ARG A 904 9.57 25.52 -26.08
CA ARG A 904 11.01 25.17 -26.04
C ARG A 904 11.57 25.00 -27.44
N SER A 905 10.89 24.22 -28.26
CA SER A 905 11.31 23.91 -29.63
C SER A 905 11.30 25.15 -30.52
N LEU A 906 10.32 26.03 -30.33
CA LEU A 906 10.26 27.30 -31.04
C LEU A 906 11.46 28.20 -30.71
N LEU A 907 11.87 28.26 -29.44
CA LEU A 907 13.06 28.99 -29.02
C LEU A 907 14.35 28.37 -29.58
N LEU A 908 14.44 27.04 -29.64
CA LEU A 908 15.55 26.32 -30.27
C LEU A 908 15.67 26.64 -31.77
N LEU A 909 14.55 26.71 -32.48
CA LEU A 909 14.54 27.14 -33.89
C LEU A 909 15.07 28.57 -34.03
N ALA A 910 14.63 29.49 -33.18
CA ALA A 910 15.13 30.87 -33.21
C ALA A 910 16.61 31.01 -32.80
N LEU A 911 17.14 30.06 -32.03
CA LEU A 911 18.58 29.94 -31.70
C LEU A 911 19.39 29.21 -32.77
N ASN A 912 18.78 28.85 -33.90
CA ASN A 912 19.39 28.16 -35.03
C ASN A 912 19.84 26.72 -34.69
N ARG A 913 19.01 25.98 -33.94
CA ARG A 913 19.21 24.59 -33.51
C ARG A 913 18.02 23.69 -33.91
N PRO A 914 17.76 23.49 -35.22
CA PRO A 914 16.56 22.80 -35.69
C PRO A 914 16.54 21.30 -35.39
N GLU A 915 17.68 20.61 -35.32
CA GLU A 915 17.76 19.20 -34.93
C GLU A 915 17.29 18.99 -33.49
N ASP A 916 17.79 19.80 -32.56
CA ASP A 916 17.41 19.74 -31.14
C ASP A 916 15.93 20.08 -30.92
N ALA A 917 15.38 20.98 -31.75
CA ALA A 917 13.96 21.31 -31.73
C ALA A 917 13.09 20.13 -32.16
N LEU A 918 13.52 19.38 -33.19
CA LEU A 918 12.83 18.17 -33.64
C LEU A 918 12.94 17.05 -32.60
N GLU A 919 14.13 16.83 -32.04
CA GLU A 919 14.36 15.84 -30.99
C GLU A 919 13.46 16.11 -29.78
N SER A 920 13.33 17.37 -29.37
CA SER A 920 12.48 17.83 -28.25
C SER A 920 11.02 17.38 -28.33
N VAL A 921 10.48 17.15 -29.53
CA VAL A 921 9.07 16.79 -29.74
C VAL A 921 8.90 15.35 -30.23
N THR A 922 9.98 14.64 -30.57
CA THR A 922 9.89 13.36 -31.29
C THR A 922 9.23 12.25 -30.46
N SER A 923 9.63 12.09 -29.18
CA SER A 923 9.04 11.08 -28.30
C SER A 923 7.55 11.35 -28.06
N TYR A 924 7.21 12.59 -27.71
CA TYR A 924 5.82 13.02 -27.50
C TYR A 924 4.96 12.91 -28.77
N ARG A 925 5.51 13.23 -29.95
CA ARG A 925 4.80 13.12 -31.23
C ARG A 925 4.45 11.67 -31.59
N ARG A 926 5.21 10.69 -31.11
CA ARG A 926 4.88 9.25 -31.29
C ARG A 926 3.71 8.82 -30.41
N GLU A 927 3.58 9.43 -29.24
CA GLU A 927 2.53 9.12 -28.26
C GLU A 927 1.24 9.90 -28.55
N ILE A 928 1.36 11.20 -28.83
CA ILE A 928 0.25 12.13 -29.05
C ILE A 928 0.58 13.03 -30.24
N ARG A 929 -0.24 12.98 -31.28
CA ARG A 929 -0.16 13.93 -32.40
C ARG A 929 -1.04 15.14 -32.13
N SER A 930 -0.51 16.34 -32.33
CA SER A 930 -1.26 17.60 -32.28
C SER A 930 -0.81 18.56 -33.37
N PRO A 931 -1.67 19.50 -33.81
CA PRO A 931 -1.29 20.50 -34.81
C PRO A 931 -0.03 21.28 -34.44
N ASP A 932 0.18 21.55 -33.15
CA ASP A 932 1.34 22.32 -32.64
C ASP A 932 2.64 21.54 -32.78
N LEU A 933 2.65 20.26 -32.40
CA LEU A 933 3.82 19.39 -32.52
C LEU A 933 4.18 19.13 -33.99
N GLU A 934 3.16 18.94 -34.84
CA GLU A 934 3.37 18.79 -36.29
C GLU A 934 3.92 20.07 -36.91
N LEU A 935 3.42 21.25 -36.51
CA LEU A 935 3.91 22.53 -37.00
C LEU A 935 5.40 22.73 -36.64
N ILE A 936 5.81 22.40 -35.41
CA ILE A 936 7.22 22.43 -35.01
C ILE A 936 8.06 21.47 -35.86
N ALA A 937 7.59 20.24 -36.08
CA ALA A 937 8.30 19.28 -36.93
C ALA A 937 8.46 19.79 -38.38
N VAL A 938 7.43 20.44 -38.94
CA VAL A 938 7.46 21.07 -40.27
C VAL A 938 8.46 22.23 -40.31
N LEU A 939 8.44 23.11 -39.31
CA LEU A 939 9.37 24.24 -39.22
C LEU A 939 10.82 23.77 -39.09
N ALA A 940 11.09 22.82 -38.19
CA ALA A 940 12.43 22.24 -38.00
C ALA A 940 12.96 21.61 -39.30
N LYS A 941 12.14 20.79 -39.97
CA LYS A 941 12.52 20.19 -41.27
C LYS A 941 12.75 21.21 -42.36
N THR A 942 11.99 22.31 -42.36
CA THR A 942 12.18 23.42 -43.31
C THR A 942 13.51 24.13 -43.08
N GLU A 943 13.86 24.45 -41.83
CA GLU A 943 15.15 25.06 -41.46
C GLU A 943 16.35 24.14 -41.74
N MET A 944 16.16 22.81 -41.67
CA MET A 944 17.17 21.82 -42.09
C MET A 944 17.31 21.68 -43.63
N GLY A 945 16.50 22.39 -44.43
CA GLY A 945 16.50 22.29 -45.89
C GLY A 945 15.75 21.08 -46.46
N LEU A 946 14.99 20.34 -45.64
CA LEU A 946 14.26 19.13 -46.02
C LEU A 946 12.80 19.45 -46.41
N GLN A 947 12.62 20.32 -47.42
CA GLN A 947 11.28 20.81 -47.83
C GLN A 947 10.30 19.71 -48.24
N GLY A 948 10.78 18.64 -48.90
CA GLY A 948 9.93 17.52 -49.31
C GLY A 948 9.32 16.75 -48.12
N GLU A 949 10.12 16.51 -47.07
CA GLU A 949 9.64 15.89 -45.83
C GLU A 949 8.70 16.81 -45.07
N ALA A 950 9.01 18.11 -45.02
CA ALA A 950 8.15 19.12 -44.39
C ALA A 950 6.77 19.17 -45.05
N MET A 951 6.70 19.16 -46.40
CA MET A 951 5.43 19.14 -47.14
C MET A 951 4.65 17.84 -46.88
N ALA A 952 5.32 16.68 -46.85
CA ALA A 952 4.67 15.40 -46.58
C ALA A 952 4.08 15.32 -45.17
N ILE A 953 4.81 15.80 -44.16
CA ILE A 953 4.32 15.91 -42.78
C ILE A 953 3.09 16.82 -42.73
N LEU A 954 3.15 17.95 -43.42
CA LEU A 954 2.08 18.94 -43.45
C LEU A 954 0.81 18.43 -44.15
N ASP A 955 0.95 17.74 -45.28
CA ASP A 955 -0.18 17.11 -45.97
C ASP A 955 -0.83 16.03 -45.09
N ALA A 956 -0.04 15.21 -44.41
CA ALA A 956 -0.54 14.23 -43.45
C ALA A 956 -1.26 14.90 -42.26
N ALA A 957 -0.71 16.02 -41.74
CA ALA A 957 -1.32 16.76 -40.65
C ALA A 957 -2.62 17.45 -41.06
N ILE A 958 -2.70 18.06 -42.25
CA ILE A 958 -3.94 18.66 -42.78
C ILE A 958 -5.00 17.60 -43.03
N THR A 959 -4.60 16.40 -43.47
CA THR A 959 -5.52 15.27 -43.64
C THR A 959 -6.08 14.81 -42.28
N GLU A 960 -5.24 14.74 -41.25
CA GLU A 960 -5.65 14.31 -39.90
C GLU A 960 -6.52 15.37 -39.20
N PHE A 961 -6.04 16.62 -39.14
CA PHE A 961 -6.63 17.68 -38.31
C PHE A 961 -7.58 18.61 -39.08
N GLY A 962 -7.60 18.55 -40.41
CA GLY A 962 -8.46 19.37 -41.25
C GLY A 962 -7.92 20.79 -41.46
N ALA A 963 -8.84 21.75 -41.62
CA ALA A 963 -8.52 23.14 -41.96
C ALA A 963 -8.02 23.96 -40.76
N ASP A 964 -7.03 23.46 -40.01
CA ASP A 964 -6.32 24.28 -39.03
C ASP A 964 -5.64 25.43 -39.77
N TYR A 965 -5.98 26.66 -39.39
CA TYR A 965 -5.53 27.86 -40.09
C TYR A 965 -4.00 28.00 -40.08
N ARG A 966 -3.32 27.45 -39.07
CA ARG A 966 -1.85 27.51 -38.92
C ARG A 966 -1.18 26.50 -39.83
N LEU A 967 -1.72 25.29 -39.94
CA LEU A 967 -1.22 24.28 -40.87
C LEU A 967 -1.44 24.74 -42.33
N ILE A 968 -2.59 25.35 -42.64
CA ILE A 968 -2.86 25.92 -43.97
C ILE A 968 -1.94 27.11 -44.24
N ALA A 969 -1.76 28.02 -43.27
CA ALA A 969 -0.85 29.15 -43.42
C ALA A 969 0.60 28.67 -43.66
N ALA A 970 1.09 27.71 -42.87
CA ALA A 970 2.40 27.12 -43.05
C ALA A 970 2.55 26.45 -44.44
N LYS A 971 1.48 25.87 -44.98
CA LYS A 971 1.48 25.28 -46.33
C LYS A 971 1.62 26.34 -47.39
N ASN A 972 0.86 27.42 -47.27
CA ASN A 972 0.93 28.56 -48.19
C ASN A 972 2.29 29.25 -48.10
N ASP A 973 2.85 29.41 -46.91
CA ASP A 973 4.17 30.00 -46.67
C ASP A 973 5.27 29.13 -47.29
N LEU A 974 5.23 27.81 -47.08
CA LEU A 974 6.18 26.85 -47.66
C LEU A 974 6.09 26.80 -49.19
N GLN A 975 4.91 26.95 -49.78
CA GLN A 975 4.70 27.01 -51.23
C GLN A 975 5.12 28.35 -51.85
N SER A 976 4.98 29.46 -51.12
CA SER A 976 5.29 30.81 -51.60
C SER A 976 6.73 31.25 -51.31
N GLY A 977 7.47 30.51 -50.48
CA GLY A 977 8.85 30.84 -50.09
C GLY A 977 8.94 32.05 -49.14
N VAL A 978 7.85 32.37 -48.44
CA VAL A 978 7.76 33.50 -47.50
C VAL A 978 8.09 33.04 -46.07
N THR A 979 8.71 33.90 -45.28
CA THR A 979 9.05 33.64 -43.87
C THR A 979 7.80 33.38 -43.03
N THR A 980 7.83 32.28 -42.27
CA THR A 980 6.68 31.75 -41.52
C THR A 980 6.33 32.65 -40.33
N THR A 981 5.04 32.95 -40.19
CA THR A 981 4.50 33.55 -38.96
C THR A 981 4.64 32.55 -37.81
N SER A 982 5.16 32.99 -36.68
CA SER A 982 5.28 32.14 -35.50
C SER A 982 4.84 32.88 -34.25
N VAL A 983 3.94 32.24 -33.51
CA VAL A 983 3.39 32.74 -32.25
C VAL A 983 3.61 31.65 -31.21
N ALA A 984 4.11 32.04 -30.03
CA ALA A 984 4.25 31.12 -28.91
C ALA A 984 2.89 30.52 -28.53
N SER A 985 2.86 29.25 -28.18
CA SER A 985 1.63 28.56 -27.80
C SER A 985 1.27 28.90 -26.36
N ALA A 986 0.03 29.32 -26.13
CA ALA A 986 -0.49 29.58 -24.80
C ALA A 986 -1.09 28.29 -24.20
N SER A 987 -0.77 28.02 -22.94
CA SER A 987 -1.47 27.05 -22.11
C SER A 987 -2.82 27.65 -21.71
N VAL A 988 -3.91 27.05 -22.17
CA VAL A 988 -5.28 27.59 -22.07
C VAL A 988 -6.18 26.78 -21.12
N SER A 989 -5.59 25.83 -20.41
CA SER A 989 -6.22 25.00 -19.38
C SER A 989 -5.30 24.95 -18.18
N VAL A 990 -5.87 25.09 -16.98
CA VAL A 990 -5.14 24.94 -15.72
C VAL A 990 -5.39 23.52 -15.22
N ASP A 991 -4.35 22.67 -15.15
CA ASP A 991 -4.49 21.37 -14.49
C ASP A 991 -4.46 21.56 -12.97
N PRO A 992 -5.60 21.40 -12.25
CA PRO A 992 -5.63 21.58 -10.82
C PRO A 992 -4.90 20.46 -10.09
N ILE A 993 -4.72 19.27 -10.69
CA ILE A 993 -4.12 18.11 -10.03
C ILE A 993 -2.62 18.32 -9.87
N SER A 994 -1.95 18.86 -10.89
CA SER A 994 -0.54 19.24 -10.79
C SER A 994 -0.31 20.30 -9.71
N SER A 995 -1.21 21.30 -9.60
CA SER A 995 -1.19 22.28 -8.51
C SER A 995 -1.41 21.67 -7.14
N ILE A 996 -2.38 20.77 -7.00
CA ILE A 996 -2.69 20.11 -5.72
C ILE A 996 -1.50 19.23 -5.29
N ARG A 997 -0.91 18.48 -6.21
CA ARG A 997 0.25 17.65 -5.94
C ARG A 997 1.45 18.50 -5.51
N ALA A 998 1.75 19.56 -6.26
CA ALA A 998 2.81 20.51 -5.92
C ALA A 998 2.53 21.24 -4.60
N ALA A 999 1.28 21.65 -4.35
CA ALA A 999 0.88 22.32 -3.11
C ALA A 999 1.01 21.39 -1.91
N LEU A 1000 0.57 20.13 -2.03
CA LEU A 1000 0.74 19.12 -0.99
C LEU A 1000 2.21 18.83 -0.73
N GLN A 1001 3.03 18.71 -1.78
CA GLN A 1001 4.46 18.51 -1.63
C GLN A 1001 5.13 19.70 -0.92
N GLN A 1002 4.86 20.93 -1.36
CA GLN A 1002 5.43 22.13 -0.76
C GLN A 1002 4.92 22.39 0.66
N LEU A 1003 3.65 22.07 0.94
CA LEU A 1003 3.09 22.15 2.29
C LEU A 1003 3.90 21.31 3.27
N THR A 1004 4.47 20.19 2.83
CA THR A 1004 5.35 19.35 3.65
C THR A 1004 6.77 19.90 3.85
N GLU A 1005 7.15 20.96 3.12
CA GLU A 1005 8.46 21.60 3.18
C GLU A 1005 8.43 22.95 3.94
N LEU A 1006 7.24 23.44 4.30
CA LEU A 1006 7.09 24.72 5.00
C LEU A 1006 7.53 24.63 6.48
N PRO A 1007 8.16 25.70 7.03
CA PRO A 1007 8.44 25.78 8.46
C PRO A 1007 7.15 25.88 9.28
N PRO A 1008 7.16 25.45 10.56
CA PRO A 1008 5.96 25.40 11.40
C PRO A 1008 5.15 26.68 11.44
N SER A 1009 5.81 27.84 11.52
CA SER A 1009 5.20 29.18 11.48
C SER A 1009 4.29 29.36 10.27
N GLN A 1010 4.80 29.05 9.08
CA GLN A 1010 4.07 29.23 7.83
C GLN A 1010 2.96 28.19 7.65
N VAL A 1011 3.15 26.95 8.11
CA VAL A 1011 2.08 25.94 8.14
C VAL A 1011 0.93 26.43 9.01
N GLY A 1012 1.23 27.01 10.18
CA GLY A 1012 0.26 27.62 11.06
C GLY A 1012 -0.51 28.77 10.43
N ASP A 1013 0.17 29.63 9.67
CA ASP A 1013 -0.47 30.75 8.96
C ASP A 1013 -1.34 30.28 7.78
N VAL A 1014 -0.98 29.18 7.13
CA VAL A 1014 -1.69 28.62 5.97
C VAL A 1014 -2.89 27.77 6.39
N LEU A 1015 -2.69 26.88 7.36
CA LEU A 1015 -3.71 25.91 7.76
C LEU A 1015 -4.47 26.34 9.01
N GLY A 1016 -3.90 27.14 9.91
CA GLY A 1016 -4.52 27.53 11.16
C GLY A 1016 -5.68 28.53 11.02
N PRO A 1017 -6.45 28.78 12.09
CA PRO A 1017 -7.40 29.88 12.14
C PRO A 1017 -6.71 31.23 11.86
N PRO A 1018 -7.33 32.15 11.10
CA PRO A 1018 -6.73 33.43 10.73
C PRO A 1018 -6.20 34.21 11.94
N GLY A 1019 -4.94 34.66 11.87
CA GLY A 1019 -4.31 35.48 12.91
C GLY A 1019 -3.85 34.71 14.16
N ARG A 1020 -4.04 33.38 14.22
CA ARG A 1020 -3.62 32.55 15.37
C ARG A 1020 -2.40 31.66 15.10
N GLY A 1021 -1.90 31.65 13.85
CA GLY A 1021 -0.67 30.98 13.44
C GLY A 1021 -0.57 29.51 13.88
N VAL A 1022 0.64 29.07 14.23
CA VAL A 1022 0.92 27.68 14.65
C VAL A 1022 0.11 27.28 15.88
N ARG A 1023 -0.04 28.20 16.84
CA ARG A 1023 -0.79 27.96 18.07
C ARG A 1023 -2.24 27.62 17.74
N GLY A 1024 -2.90 28.45 16.93
CA GLY A 1024 -4.29 28.20 16.52
C GLY A 1024 -4.44 26.91 15.72
N TYR A 1025 -3.48 26.60 14.82
CA TYR A 1025 -3.51 25.35 14.07
C TYR A 1025 -3.44 24.12 14.98
N LEU A 1026 -2.47 24.09 15.90
CA LEU A 1026 -2.30 23.01 16.87
C LEU A 1026 -3.54 22.87 17.77
N VAL A 1027 -4.06 23.98 18.30
CA VAL A 1027 -5.27 23.96 19.14
C VAL A 1027 -6.43 23.34 18.39
N ARG A 1028 -6.63 23.69 17.12
CA ARG A 1028 -7.70 23.13 16.30
C ARG A 1028 -7.53 21.63 16.06
N GLN A 1029 -6.32 21.16 15.72
CA GLN A 1029 -6.09 19.74 15.46
C GLN A 1029 -6.21 18.88 16.72
N VAL A 1030 -5.67 19.35 17.85
CA VAL A 1030 -5.81 18.65 19.13
C VAL A 1030 -7.27 18.66 19.59
N SER A 1031 -7.97 19.79 19.47
CA SER A 1031 -9.40 19.90 19.76
C SER A 1031 -10.24 18.92 18.92
N ARG A 1032 -9.94 18.77 17.63
CA ARG A 1032 -10.58 17.77 16.75
C ARG A 1032 -10.33 16.33 17.16
N ALA A 1033 -9.08 16.00 17.50
CA ALA A 1033 -8.74 14.65 17.94
C ALA A 1033 -9.46 14.30 19.26
N VAL A 1034 -9.56 15.26 20.18
CA VAL A 1034 -10.31 15.11 21.44
C VAL A 1034 -11.82 15.05 21.19
N ALA A 1035 -12.37 15.83 20.26
CA ALA A 1035 -13.78 15.76 19.87
C ALA A 1035 -14.14 14.43 19.22
N ALA A 1036 -13.27 13.87 18.37
CA ALA A 1036 -13.45 12.55 17.79
C ALA A 1036 -13.56 11.47 18.89
N LEU A 1037 -12.73 11.56 19.93
CA LEU A 1037 -12.83 10.70 21.12
C LEU A 1037 -14.17 10.87 21.83
N GLN A 1038 -14.62 12.13 21.99
CA GLN A 1038 -15.91 12.44 22.59
C GLN A 1038 -17.10 11.87 21.79
N HIS A 1039 -17.03 11.87 20.45
CA HIS A 1039 -18.04 11.23 19.61
C HIS A 1039 -18.07 9.70 19.74
N MET A 1040 -16.96 9.08 20.16
CA MET A 1040 -16.87 7.66 20.45
C MET A 1040 -17.27 7.31 21.88
N ALA A 1041 -17.67 8.29 22.71
CA ALA A 1041 -17.97 8.11 24.13
C ALA A 1041 -18.95 6.94 24.41
N ALA A 1042 -19.95 6.72 23.55
CA ALA A 1042 -20.92 5.62 23.70
C ALA A 1042 -20.26 4.23 23.71
N MET A 1043 -19.13 4.05 23.01
CA MET A 1043 -18.36 2.80 22.97
C MET A 1043 -17.35 2.69 24.12
N LEU A 1044 -17.10 3.80 24.84
CA LEU A 1044 -16.10 3.94 25.91
C LEU A 1044 -16.71 3.88 27.34
N ARG A 1045 -18.00 3.52 27.47
CA ARG A 1045 -18.80 3.64 28.72
C ARG A 1045 -18.51 2.62 29.84
N ASP A 1046 -17.69 1.59 29.63
CA ASP A 1046 -17.62 0.45 30.57
C ASP A 1046 -16.43 0.55 31.54
N ARG A 1047 -16.59 1.30 32.64
CA ARG A 1047 -15.63 1.36 33.75
C ARG A 1047 -16.02 0.37 34.83
N LYS A 1048 -15.19 -0.66 35.10
CA LYS A 1048 -15.44 -1.61 36.20
C LYS A 1048 -14.31 -1.74 37.23
N ASN A 1049 -13.09 -1.22 37.00
CA ASN A 1049 -11.98 -1.37 37.97
C ASN A 1049 -10.94 -0.20 37.92
N PRO A 1050 -10.36 0.26 39.05
CA PRO A 1050 -9.30 1.29 39.07
C PRO A 1050 -7.96 0.91 38.40
N GLU A 1051 -7.59 -0.38 38.33
CA GLU A 1051 -6.41 -0.80 37.53
C GLU A 1051 -6.65 -0.66 36.02
N ASP A 1052 -7.91 -0.67 35.59
CA ASP A 1052 -8.30 -0.38 34.21
C ASP A 1052 -8.25 1.13 33.92
N GLU A 1053 -8.22 2.03 34.91
CA GLU A 1053 -8.21 3.48 34.66
C GLU A 1053 -6.88 3.98 34.07
N ALA A 1054 -5.73 3.46 34.53
CA ALA A 1054 -4.42 3.79 33.95
C ALA A 1054 -4.23 3.19 32.55
N ARG A 1055 -4.73 1.96 32.31
CA ARG A 1055 -4.75 1.36 30.97
C ARG A 1055 -5.70 2.10 30.03
N LEU A 1056 -6.88 2.47 30.52
CA LEU A 1056 -7.86 3.25 29.77
C LEU A 1056 -7.31 4.64 29.42
N GLU A 1057 -6.61 5.32 30.33
CA GLU A 1057 -5.95 6.60 30.02
C GLU A 1057 -4.95 6.45 28.87
N ASN A 1058 -4.12 5.40 28.91
CA ASN A 1058 -3.16 5.08 27.84
C ASN A 1058 -3.86 4.72 26.52
N ASP A 1059 -4.98 4.00 26.55
CA ASP A 1059 -5.77 3.64 25.38
C ASP A 1059 -6.46 4.88 24.76
N LEU A 1060 -7.00 5.78 25.60
CA LEU A 1060 -7.59 7.04 25.17
C LEU A 1060 -6.52 7.96 24.57
N ASN A 1061 -5.34 8.04 25.21
CA ASN A 1061 -4.18 8.76 24.68
C ASN A 1061 -3.71 8.16 23.35
N THR A 1062 -3.66 6.84 23.24
CA THR A 1062 -3.33 6.16 21.97
C THR A 1062 -4.34 6.49 20.88
N ALA A 1063 -5.64 6.45 21.17
CA ALA A 1063 -6.67 6.82 20.20
C ALA A 1063 -6.55 8.29 19.75
N VAL A 1064 -6.34 9.22 20.69
CA VAL A 1064 -6.12 10.64 20.36
C VAL A 1064 -4.84 10.82 19.53
N ARG A 1065 -3.76 10.09 19.85
CA ARG A 1065 -2.50 10.15 19.08
C ARG A 1065 -2.65 9.62 17.66
N GLU A 1066 -3.38 8.54 17.45
CA GLU A 1066 -3.60 8.00 16.10
C GLU A 1066 -4.43 8.98 15.25
N VAL A 1067 -5.49 9.56 15.83
CA VAL A 1067 -6.31 10.57 15.14
C VAL A 1067 -5.51 11.85 14.89
N LEU A 1068 -4.76 12.32 15.89
CA LEU A 1068 -3.91 13.50 15.77
C LEU A 1068 -2.77 13.28 14.77
N GLY A 1069 -2.11 12.12 14.83
CA GLY A 1069 -1.06 11.70 13.92
C GLY A 1069 -1.55 11.63 12.48
N ALA A 1070 -2.73 11.05 12.24
CA ALA A 1070 -3.36 11.06 10.92
C ALA A 1070 -3.65 12.48 10.41
N SER A 1071 -4.15 13.37 11.27
CA SER A 1071 -4.43 14.76 10.92
C SER A 1071 -3.16 15.59 10.61
N LEU A 1072 -2.06 15.30 11.31
CA LEU A 1072 -0.78 15.99 11.19
C LEU A 1072 0.16 15.37 10.13
N ALA A 1073 -0.12 14.14 9.70
CA ALA A 1073 0.62 13.46 8.63
C ALA A 1073 0.60 14.22 7.30
N VAL A 1074 -0.47 14.99 7.04
CA VAL A 1074 -0.60 15.85 5.86
C VAL A 1074 0.53 16.88 5.75
N VAL A 1075 1.12 17.28 6.88
CA VAL A 1075 2.23 18.24 6.96
C VAL A 1075 3.56 17.59 7.38
N LYS A 1076 3.64 16.25 7.38
CA LYS A 1076 4.79 15.46 7.87
C LYS A 1076 5.21 15.78 9.31
N TRP A 1077 4.26 16.16 10.18
CA TRP A 1077 4.54 16.31 11.61
C TRP A 1077 4.24 14.99 12.30
N ASP A 1078 5.12 14.62 13.24
CA ASP A 1078 4.99 13.38 13.98
C ASP A 1078 4.38 13.63 15.37
N VAL A 1079 3.60 12.67 15.82
CA VAL A 1079 3.09 12.60 17.19
C VAL A 1079 3.78 11.40 17.82
N GLY A 1080 4.77 11.67 18.68
CA GLY A 1080 5.58 10.65 19.33
C GLY A 1080 4.90 10.10 20.60
N ASP A 1081 5.09 8.81 20.83
CA ASP A 1081 4.73 8.09 22.06
C ASP A 1081 5.77 8.31 23.17
N GLN A 1082 5.31 8.38 24.43
CA GLN A 1082 6.05 8.11 25.68
C GLN A 1082 7.54 8.45 25.66
N SER A 1083 7.89 9.64 25.17
CA SER A 1083 9.27 10.07 25.19
C SER A 1083 9.63 10.45 26.63
N LEU A 1084 10.54 9.70 27.26
CA LEU A 1084 11.17 10.13 28.50
C LEU A 1084 11.79 11.51 28.28
N GLY A 1085 11.33 12.51 29.03
CA GLY A 1085 11.86 13.85 28.88
C GLY A 1085 11.32 14.86 29.88
N GLY A 1086 12.13 15.86 30.19
CA GLY A 1086 11.89 16.77 31.32
C GLY A 1086 12.28 16.14 32.65
N ALA A 1087 11.92 16.79 33.77
CA ALA A 1087 12.26 16.33 35.11
C ALA A 1087 11.01 16.27 35.99
N THR A 1088 10.72 15.10 36.54
CA THR A 1088 9.75 14.98 37.64
C THR A 1088 10.27 15.71 38.89
N LEU A 1089 9.41 15.97 39.88
CA LEU A 1089 9.80 16.57 41.16
C LEU A 1089 10.93 15.81 41.88
N ASN A 1090 11.17 14.54 41.53
CA ASN A 1090 12.22 13.69 42.06
C ASN A 1090 13.50 13.68 41.20
N GLY A 1091 13.55 14.45 40.11
CA GLY A 1091 14.70 14.54 39.20
C GLY A 1091 14.80 13.43 38.14
N ASN A 1092 13.88 12.46 38.14
CA ASN A 1092 13.80 11.40 37.12
C ASN A 1092 13.16 11.92 35.83
N PRO A 1093 13.51 11.36 34.65
CA PRO A 1093 12.82 11.67 33.39
C PRO A 1093 11.32 11.38 33.52
N GLY A 1094 10.49 12.37 33.18
CA GLY A 1094 9.04 12.22 33.18
C GLY A 1094 8.54 11.51 31.93
N GLU A 1095 7.47 10.72 32.08
CA GLU A 1095 6.75 10.11 30.97
C GLU A 1095 5.70 11.11 30.47
N ARG A 1096 5.73 11.42 29.17
CA ARG A 1096 4.85 12.41 28.55
C ARG A 1096 3.82 11.68 27.69
N ASP A 1097 2.54 12.03 27.78
CA ASP A 1097 1.47 11.30 27.10
C ASP A 1097 1.54 11.39 25.57
N ALA A 1098 1.81 12.58 25.04
CA ALA A 1098 2.18 12.75 23.63
C ALA A 1098 3.06 13.99 23.41
N VAL A 1099 3.90 13.92 22.37
CA VAL A 1099 4.73 15.05 21.94
C VAL A 1099 4.55 15.27 20.44
N ILE A 1100 4.21 16.50 20.06
CA ILE A 1100 4.12 16.89 18.65
C ILE A 1100 5.49 17.41 18.22
N ARG A 1101 6.02 16.83 17.15
CA ARG A 1101 7.36 17.11 16.63
C ARG A 1101 7.33 17.48 15.16
N VAL A 1102 8.28 18.33 14.78
CA VAL A 1102 8.54 18.71 13.39
C VAL A 1102 10.01 18.56 13.12
N SER A 1103 10.38 17.72 12.16
CA SER A 1103 11.78 17.43 11.83
C SER A 1103 12.62 17.02 13.05
N GLY A 1104 11.99 16.36 14.04
CA GLY A 1104 12.61 15.95 15.30
C GLY A 1104 12.69 17.02 16.40
N GLN A 1105 12.21 18.25 16.16
CA GLN A 1105 12.09 19.28 17.19
C GLN A 1105 10.72 19.21 17.87
N GLU A 1106 10.69 19.22 19.20
CA GLU A 1106 9.46 19.25 20.00
C GLU A 1106 8.84 20.64 19.94
N ILE A 1107 7.60 20.74 19.44
CA ILE A 1107 6.88 22.01 19.30
C ILE A 1107 5.68 22.13 20.25
N SER A 1108 5.18 21.00 20.74
CA SER A 1108 4.13 20.97 21.76
C SER A 1108 4.15 19.67 22.55
N ILE A 1109 3.73 19.76 23.81
CA ILE A 1109 3.57 18.63 24.72
C ILE A 1109 2.10 18.53 25.11
N TYR A 1110 1.60 17.32 25.15
CA TYR A 1110 0.25 16.95 25.52
C TYR A 1110 0.31 16.08 26.78
N GLU A 1111 -0.41 16.51 27.80
CA GLU A 1111 -0.68 15.77 29.03
C GLU A 1111 -2.19 15.55 29.12
N ALA A 1112 -2.60 14.35 29.46
CA ALA A 1112 -3.97 14.01 29.74
C ALA A 1112 -4.14 13.50 31.17
N LEU A 1113 -5.39 13.51 31.64
CA LEU A 1113 -5.79 12.82 32.85
C LEU A 1113 -7.24 12.38 32.76
N VAL A 1114 -7.54 11.29 33.46
CA VAL A 1114 -8.88 10.74 33.56
C VAL A 1114 -9.56 11.17 34.87
N CYS A 1115 -10.78 11.71 34.78
CA CYS A 1115 -11.55 12.18 35.94
C CYS A 1115 -12.98 11.60 35.98
N SER A 1116 -13.44 11.14 37.15
CA SER A 1116 -14.84 10.75 37.40
C SER A 1116 -15.66 11.85 38.10
N GLY A 1117 -14.98 12.92 38.55
CA GLY A 1117 -15.52 14.09 39.25
C GLY A 1117 -14.44 15.16 39.42
N LEU A 1118 -14.72 16.24 40.16
CA LEU A 1118 -13.73 17.29 40.44
C LEU A 1118 -12.73 16.85 41.52
N ASP A 1119 -11.49 16.55 41.14
CA ASP A 1119 -10.35 16.44 42.06
C ASP A 1119 -9.38 17.61 41.84
N ARG A 1120 -9.46 18.61 42.74
CA ARG A 1120 -8.65 19.83 42.67
C ARG A 1120 -7.16 19.54 42.83
N LYS A 1121 -6.79 18.64 43.74
CA LYS A 1121 -5.39 18.34 44.05
C LYS A 1121 -4.74 17.59 42.90
N TYR A 1122 -5.44 16.62 42.32
CA TYR A 1122 -4.97 15.83 41.21
C TYR A 1122 -4.82 16.66 39.92
N THR A 1123 -5.85 17.44 39.57
CA THR A 1123 -5.81 18.34 38.40
C THR A 1123 -4.68 19.37 38.53
N LYS A 1124 -4.52 19.97 39.72
CA LYS A 1124 -3.45 20.92 39.98
C LYS A 1124 -2.05 20.28 39.88
N GLN A 1125 -1.89 19.04 40.33
CA GLN A 1125 -0.62 18.31 40.27
C GLN A 1125 -0.17 18.04 38.83
N HIS A 1126 -1.07 17.67 37.91
CA HIS A 1126 -0.74 17.50 36.50
C HIS A 1126 -0.40 18.84 35.83
N PHE A 1127 -1.15 19.90 36.16
CA PHE A 1127 -0.82 21.24 35.67
C PHE A 1127 0.56 21.74 36.14
N ASP A 1128 0.95 21.49 37.40
CA ASP A 1128 2.28 21.87 37.92
C ASP A 1128 3.43 21.12 37.23
N LYS A 1129 3.21 19.89 36.77
CA LYS A 1129 4.22 19.07 36.08
C LYS A 1129 4.34 19.40 34.58
N LEU A 1130 3.29 19.86 33.94
CA LEU A 1130 3.22 20.03 32.48
C LEU A 1130 4.41 20.80 31.88
N LEU A 1131 4.85 21.88 32.53
CA LEU A 1131 5.94 22.74 32.08
C LEU A 1131 7.33 22.16 32.40
N SER A 1132 7.41 21.21 33.33
CA SER A 1132 8.65 20.50 33.65
C SER A 1132 9.01 19.47 32.60
N TYR A 1133 8.06 19.10 31.73
CA TYR A 1133 8.28 18.10 30.70
C TYR A 1133 9.17 18.60 29.57
N GLY A 1134 9.15 19.87 29.16
CA GLY A 1134 10.02 20.32 28.08
C GLY A 1134 9.97 21.81 27.84
N ILE A 1135 10.49 22.25 26.70
CA ILE A 1135 10.56 23.67 26.33
C ILE A 1135 9.80 23.88 25.01
N CYS A 1136 8.48 24.10 25.12
CA CYS A 1136 7.57 24.37 24.02
C CYS A 1136 6.88 25.74 24.17
N ASP A 1137 6.36 26.28 23.06
CA ASP A 1137 5.60 27.53 23.05
C ASP A 1137 4.11 27.34 23.37
N ILE A 1138 3.64 26.08 23.32
CA ILE A 1138 2.27 25.68 23.61
C ILE A 1138 2.21 24.29 24.24
N TYR A 1139 1.39 24.14 25.27
CA TYR A 1139 1.15 22.89 25.99
C TYR A 1139 -0.34 22.58 26.04
N PHE A 1140 -0.68 21.30 26.02
CA PHE A 1140 -2.05 20.81 26.13
C PHE A 1140 -2.23 20.06 27.43
N HIS A 1141 -3.30 20.39 28.14
CA HIS A 1141 -3.78 19.69 29.31
C HIS A 1141 -5.20 19.22 29.03
N VAL A 1142 -5.40 17.92 28.80
CA VAL A 1142 -6.69 17.35 28.41
C VAL A 1142 -7.28 16.54 29.54
N THR A 1143 -8.54 16.78 29.85
CA THR A 1143 -9.26 16.01 30.87
C THR A 1143 -10.34 15.17 30.21
N TYR A 1144 -10.18 13.85 30.30
CA TYR A 1144 -11.20 12.88 29.93
C TYR A 1144 -12.19 12.72 31.08
N SER A 1145 -13.32 13.40 30.99
CA SER A 1145 -14.29 13.51 32.09
C SER A 1145 -15.43 12.52 31.94
N TYR A 1146 -15.70 11.79 33.02
CA TYR A 1146 -16.89 10.93 33.18
C TYR A 1146 -17.83 11.49 34.28
N ALA A 1147 -17.60 12.75 34.68
CA ALA A 1147 -18.39 13.45 35.69
C ALA A 1147 -19.85 13.61 35.27
N LYS A 1148 -20.79 13.48 36.22
CA LYS A 1148 -22.23 13.69 35.95
C LYS A 1148 -22.54 15.11 35.48
N GLU A 1149 -21.76 16.10 35.92
CA GLU A 1149 -21.89 17.50 35.56
C GLU A 1149 -20.48 18.08 35.33
N LEU A 1150 -20.23 18.69 34.17
CA LEU A 1150 -18.91 19.26 33.83
C LEU A 1150 -18.69 20.66 34.38
N LYS A 1151 -19.78 21.40 34.67
CA LYS A 1151 -19.72 22.80 35.08
C LYS A 1151 -18.78 23.05 36.28
N PRO A 1152 -18.81 22.25 37.36
CA PRO A 1152 -17.87 22.43 38.48
C PRO A 1152 -16.40 22.24 38.10
N LEU A 1153 -16.11 21.36 37.13
CA LEU A 1153 -14.76 21.12 36.63
C LEU A 1153 -14.28 22.30 35.77
N VAL A 1154 -15.11 22.74 34.82
CA VAL A 1154 -14.86 23.90 33.96
C VAL A 1154 -14.64 25.18 34.78
N ASP A 1155 -15.47 25.41 35.81
CA ASP A 1155 -15.37 26.58 36.68
C ASP A 1155 -14.08 26.57 37.52
N TYR A 1156 -13.70 25.40 38.05
CA TYR A 1156 -12.44 25.25 38.80
C TYR A 1156 -11.21 25.44 37.90
N VAL A 1157 -11.21 24.90 36.69
CA VAL A 1157 -10.08 25.04 35.74
C VAL A 1157 -9.81 26.51 35.43
N ARG A 1158 -10.86 27.31 35.18
CA ARG A 1158 -10.70 28.76 34.97
C ARG A 1158 -10.07 29.41 36.20
N GLN A 1159 -10.55 29.08 37.40
CA GLN A 1159 -9.98 29.60 38.64
C GLN A 1159 -8.52 29.18 38.82
N MET A 1160 -8.18 27.92 38.52
CA MET A 1160 -6.84 27.36 38.65
C MET A 1160 -5.85 28.02 37.69
N LEU A 1161 -6.23 28.19 36.42
CA LEU A 1161 -5.38 28.82 35.41
C LEU A 1161 -5.06 30.28 35.78
N GLU A 1162 -5.99 31.00 36.41
CA GLU A 1162 -5.83 32.41 36.78
C GLU A 1162 -5.14 32.63 38.15
N HIS A 1163 -5.47 31.83 39.15
CA HIS A 1163 -5.14 32.12 40.55
C HIS A 1163 -4.20 31.09 41.21
N GLU A 1164 -4.05 29.90 40.63
CA GLU A 1164 -3.20 28.81 41.15
C GLU A 1164 -2.02 28.54 40.20
N ILE A 1165 -1.28 29.59 39.88
CA ILE A 1165 -0.22 29.58 38.84
C ILE A 1165 1.02 28.81 39.34
N PRO A 1166 1.62 27.91 38.52
CA PRO A 1166 2.88 27.24 38.85
C PRO A 1166 4.05 28.23 39.09
N HIS A 1167 4.99 27.86 39.96
CA HIS A 1167 6.15 28.70 40.26
C HIS A 1167 7.00 28.98 39.01
N GLY A 1168 7.32 30.26 38.77
CA GLY A 1168 8.12 30.71 37.61
C GLY A 1168 7.29 31.27 36.45
N LEU A 1169 5.95 31.21 36.53
CA LEU A 1169 5.06 31.81 35.54
C LEU A 1169 4.39 33.10 36.03
N THR A 1170 4.20 34.06 35.13
CA THR A 1170 3.33 35.23 35.34
C THR A 1170 2.14 35.15 34.39
N TYR A 1171 0.92 35.09 34.92
CA TYR A 1171 -0.30 35.07 34.11
C TYR A 1171 -0.48 36.37 33.31
N LEU A 1172 -0.86 36.24 32.03
CA LEU A 1172 -1.09 37.36 31.11
C LEU A 1172 -2.55 37.49 30.68
N GLY A 1173 -3.25 36.37 30.47
CA GLY A 1173 -4.65 36.36 30.05
C GLY A 1173 -5.18 34.97 29.75
N CYS A 1174 -6.50 34.83 29.69
CA CYS A 1174 -7.20 33.59 29.41
C CYS A 1174 -8.33 33.86 28.42
N GLU A 1175 -8.45 33.02 27.40
CA GLU A 1175 -9.54 33.03 26.43
C GLU A 1175 -10.31 31.71 26.53
N ILE A 1176 -11.61 31.76 26.21
CA ILE A 1176 -12.44 30.55 26.10
C ILE A 1176 -12.32 29.97 24.69
N LEU A 1177 -12.29 28.64 24.59
CA LEU A 1177 -12.30 27.90 23.34
C LEU A 1177 -13.70 27.34 23.12
N GLU A 1178 -14.41 27.83 22.09
CA GLU A 1178 -15.77 27.40 21.74
C GLU A 1178 -15.90 27.18 20.23
N PRO A 1179 -16.91 26.40 19.77
CA PRO A 1179 -17.26 26.29 18.36
C PRO A 1179 -17.59 27.66 17.73
N PRO A 1180 -17.36 27.88 16.43
CA PRO A 1180 -17.03 26.88 15.40
C PRO A 1180 -15.52 26.61 15.21
N ASP A 1181 -14.65 27.42 15.83
CA ASP A 1181 -13.20 27.35 15.59
C ASP A 1181 -12.52 26.16 16.28
N TYR A 1182 -13.15 25.64 17.35
CA TYR A 1182 -12.67 24.50 18.14
C TYR A 1182 -13.86 23.58 18.48
N GLU A 1183 -13.70 22.27 18.27
CA GLU A 1183 -14.79 21.29 18.38
C GLU A 1183 -15.01 20.81 19.82
N THR A 1184 -14.01 20.94 20.69
CA THR A 1184 -14.09 20.67 22.14
C THR A 1184 -13.95 21.95 22.94
N SER A 1185 -14.84 22.16 23.90
CA SER A 1185 -14.83 23.33 24.80
C SER A 1185 -13.64 23.30 25.77
N GLY A 1186 -13.09 24.49 26.04
CA GLY A 1186 -11.91 24.62 26.89
C GLY A 1186 -11.47 26.05 27.16
N TYR A 1187 -10.24 26.20 27.63
CA TYR A 1187 -9.60 27.50 27.86
C TYR A 1187 -8.19 27.51 27.29
N ILE A 1188 -7.71 28.66 26.85
CA ILE A 1188 -6.30 28.90 26.58
C ILE A 1188 -5.81 30.01 27.48
N ALA A 1189 -4.88 29.70 28.38
CA ALA A 1189 -4.24 30.66 29.25
C ALA A 1189 -2.82 30.96 28.76
N THR A 1190 -2.45 32.23 28.72
CA THR A 1190 -1.11 32.68 28.32
C THR A 1190 -0.36 33.16 29.54
N TYR A 1191 0.89 32.71 29.66
CA TYR A 1191 1.79 33.03 30.75
C TYR A 1191 3.12 33.56 30.21
N ARG A 1192 3.83 34.33 31.02
CA ARG A 1192 5.22 34.69 30.80
C ARG A 1192 6.11 33.78 31.65
N ALA A 1193 6.99 33.02 30.99
CA ALA A 1193 8.06 32.25 31.60
C ALA A 1193 9.41 32.91 31.22
N ASP A 1194 10.08 33.52 32.19
CA ASP A 1194 11.25 34.39 31.95
C ASP A 1194 10.99 35.50 30.91
N HIS A 1195 11.56 35.37 29.70
CA HIS A 1195 11.41 36.30 28.57
C HIS A 1195 10.46 35.80 27.48
N ARG A 1196 9.81 34.64 27.66
CA ARG A 1196 8.99 33.98 26.64
C ARG A 1196 7.52 33.94 27.03
N GLU A 1197 6.64 34.03 26.05
CA GLU A 1197 5.21 33.79 26.24
C GLU A 1197 4.90 32.33 25.95
N VAL A 1198 4.22 31.67 26.87
CA VAL A 1198 3.83 30.26 26.81
C VAL A 1198 2.32 30.17 26.89
N ALA A 1199 1.70 29.39 26.01
CA ALA A 1199 0.28 29.09 26.06
C ALA A 1199 0.02 27.72 26.68
N VAL A 1200 -0.93 27.62 27.59
CA VAL A 1200 -1.44 26.36 28.13
C VAL A 1200 -2.91 26.24 27.74
N VAL A 1201 -3.23 25.17 27.03
CA VAL A 1201 -4.55 24.90 26.48
C VAL A 1201 -5.18 23.79 27.29
N PHE A 1202 -6.31 24.08 27.92
CA PHE A 1202 -7.08 23.13 28.69
C PHE A 1202 -8.31 22.69 27.90
N LEU A 1203 -8.44 21.40 27.62
CA LEU A 1203 -9.62 20.83 26.92
C LEU A 1203 -10.31 19.80 27.81
N ILE A 1204 -11.65 19.79 27.81
CA ILE A 1204 -12.43 18.83 28.59
C ILE A 1204 -13.29 17.99 27.63
N ALA A 1205 -12.99 16.70 27.54
CA ALA A 1205 -13.79 15.75 26.78
C ALA A 1205 -14.89 15.18 27.67
N ASP A 1206 -16.16 15.30 27.25
CA ASP A 1206 -17.28 14.66 27.94
C ASP A 1206 -17.45 13.22 27.48
N LEU A 1207 -16.87 12.27 28.20
CA LEU A 1207 -16.97 10.84 27.89
C LEU A 1207 -18.14 10.16 28.59
N LYS A 1208 -19.00 10.92 29.29
CA LYS A 1208 -20.22 10.39 29.91
C LYS A 1208 -21.45 10.54 29.01
N ALA A 1209 -21.52 11.66 28.27
CA ALA A 1209 -22.68 12.10 27.47
C ALA A 1209 -23.40 10.96 26.73
#